data_AF-A0A0D9VXA7-F1
#
_entry.id   AF-A0A0D9VXA7-F1
#
_cell.length_a   1.000
_cell.length_b   1.000
_cell.length_c   1.000
_cell.angle_alpha   90.00
_cell.angle_beta   90.00
_cell.angle_gamma   90.00
#
_symmetry.space_group_name_H-M   'P 1'
#
loop_
_entity.id
_entity.type
_entity.pdbx_description
1 polymer ?
#
loop_
_entity_poly.entity_id
_entity_poly.type
_entity_poly.pdbx_seq_one_letter_code
_entity_poly.pdbx_strand_id
1 'polypeptide(L)'
;MAIGGDAGKVIGDGAGDDNIILNPEFDNGLDNWSGSGCKIELHDSLDDGKVVPVNGKYFVAATGRTDTWNGVQQDVTSRLQRKLLYEVAATVRLSCAAAAPSLPCDVRTTLAVQTPDGRQQYISVAKCQASDKEWVQLQGKFLLNSNVAKAGIYIEGPPAGVDLLLDSLVVKHAQKATPAPAPDFQNVEYGANVLQNSDLDDGLNGWFGLGSCTLSVHDGAPRVLPFMARESLSPLGDDDDAPPLNGKHIHVTNRAQTWMGPAQIITDKLALYATYQVSAWVRVGATATTPQNINVAVAVDSQWLNGGQVLARDGRWYEIGGSFRVESKPSSRVMLYVQGPDPGVDLMVAGLQVFAVDRKSRVKHLRKLTDKVRKRDVVVKVTASSSAGAAAAGETEVRVRQVSNSFPLGACIMRTNMDNEDYVDFFTKHFNWAVFGNELKWYWTEPQKGQLNYADADDLLKLCDDHNMCVRGHCIFWEVDNAVQQWVKTLSTDDLTAAVTSRINGLLTRYKGRFRHYDVNNEMLHGSFYQDKLGKEIRAEMFRTAGQLDPDALLFVNDYNVESMCDVRATPEAYIEQITGLQQQGAPVGGVGLQGHVSNPVGPVVRSVLDRLAVLGLPLWFTELDVSSANEHVRADDLEVMLREAYAHPAVDGVVLWGFWELFMSRDDAHLVDAEGEVNEAGKRLLQLKKEWLTRAHGHADGNGEFRFRGYHGAYRVDVVTPAGGKVSQEFTVDKDDSPLVLNITV
;
A
#
# COMPACT_ATOMS: atom_id res chain seq x y z
N MET A 1 6.46 48.24 2.37
CA MET A 1 5.22 48.87 2.87
C MET A 1 4.41 47.78 3.53
N ALA A 2 4.19 47.90 4.83
CA ALA A 2 3.51 46.91 5.66
C ALA A 2 2.00 46.88 5.36
N ILE A 3 1.41 45.69 5.32
CA ILE A 3 -0.02 45.48 5.49
C ILE A 3 -0.16 44.25 6.39
N GLY A 4 -0.65 44.48 7.61
CA GLY A 4 -0.78 43.47 8.66
C GLY A 4 -1.92 42.49 8.36
N GLY A 5 -1.68 41.22 8.68
CA GLY A 5 -2.69 40.17 8.71
C GLY A 5 -3.35 40.14 10.09
N ASP A 6 -4.64 40.41 10.10
CA ASP A 6 -5.53 40.36 11.25
C ASP A 6 -5.76 38.88 11.62
N ALA A 7 -5.38 38.48 12.83
CA ALA A 7 -5.63 37.15 13.36
C ALA A 7 -7.10 37.09 13.82
N GLY A 8 -7.95 36.55 12.95
CA GLY A 8 -9.37 36.34 13.19
C GLY A 8 -9.60 35.46 14.42
N LYS A 9 -10.15 36.09 15.45
CA LYS A 9 -10.67 35.48 16.68
C LYS A 9 -11.90 34.62 16.32
N VAL A 10 -11.76 33.30 16.32
CA VAL A 10 -12.91 32.37 16.27
C VAL A 10 -13.37 32.14 17.71
N ILE A 11 -14.31 32.97 18.17
CA ILE A 11 -15.12 32.63 19.36
C ILE A 11 -16.37 31.95 18.82
N GLY A 12 -16.42 30.63 18.96
CA GLY A 12 -17.64 29.85 18.83
C GLY A 12 -18.28 29.64 20.19
N ASP A 13 -19.28 30.44 20.53
CA ASP A 13 -20.18 30.16 21.65
C ASP A 13 -21.16 29.05 21.21
N GLY A 14 -21.13 27.90 21.91
CA GLY A 14 -22.22 26.92 21.95
C GLY A 14 -22.05 25.62 21.15
N ALA A 15 -21.20 24.68 21.61
CA ALA A 15 -21.21 23.25 21.24
C ALA A 15 -20.41 22.36 22.23
N GLY A 16 -20.62 22.54 23.54
CA GLY A 16 -19.70 22.06 24.59
C GLY A 16 -19.98 20.71 25.25
N ASP A 17 -20.76 19.78 24.66
CA ASP A 17 -21.20 18.55 25.37
C ASP A 17 -20.39 17.27 25.05
N ASP A 18 -19.46 17.28 24.09
CA ASP A 18 -18.78 16.05 23.62
C ASP A 18 -17.30 15.90 24.06
N ASN A 19 -16.74 16.87 24.78
CA ASN A 19 -15.36 16.78 25.29
C ASN A 19 -15.30 15.89 26.54
N ILE A 20 -14.56 14.78 26.46
CA ILE A 20 -14.36 13.90 27.59
C ILE A 20 -13.29 14.40 28.55
N ILE A 21 -12.53 15.45 28.24
CA ILE A 21 -11.61 16.09 29.20
C ILE A 21 -12.36 17.08 30.08
N LEU A 22 -12.18 16.95 31.39
CA LEU A 22 -12.68 17.91 32.37
C LEU A 22 -11.61 18.98 32.59
N ASN A 23 -12.06 20.22 32.76
CA ASN A 23 -11.19 21.38 32.99
C ASN A 23 -10.06 21.49 31.94
N PRO A 24 -10.40 21.52 30.63
CA PRO A 24 -9.42 21.38 29.55
C PRO A 24 -8.45 22.56 29.41
N GLU A 25 -8.79 23.74 29.95
CA GLU A 25 -8.01 24.99 29.91
C GLU A 25 -7.57 25.46 31.32
N PHE A 26 -7.69 24.58 32.32
CA PHE A 26 -7.22 24.82 33.69
C PHE A 26 -7.85 26.04 34.41
N ASP A 27 -8.97 26.57 33.93
CA ASP A 27 -9.70 27.69 34.55
C ASP A 27 -10.17 27.40 35.99
N ASN A 28 -10.38 26.12 36.32
CA ASN A 28 -10.68 25.66 37.68
C ASN A 28 -9.43 25.10 38.39
N GLY A 29 -8.24 25.61 38.06
CA GLY A 29 -6.97 25.15 38.61
C GLY A 29 -6.61 23.73 38.16
N LEU A 30 -6.12 22.91 39.08
CA LEU A 30 -5.67 21.53 38.79
C LEU A 30 -6.75 20.47 39.01
N ASP A 31 -8.02 20.87 39.10
CA ASP A 31 -9.13 19.93 39.29
C ASP A 31 -9.15 18.86 38.20
N ASN A 32 -9.17 17.59 38.62
CA ASN A 32 -9.09 16.37 37.78
C ASN A 32 -7.73 16.10 37.10
N TRP A 33 -6.72 16.93 37.33
CA TRP A 33 -5.39 16.77 36.76
C TRP A 33 -4.40 16.22 37.78
N SER A 34 -3.46 15.40 37.29
CA SER A 34 -2.39 14.84 38.11
C SER A 34 -1.11 14.68 37.29
N GLY A 35 0.04 14.57 37.96
CA GLY A 35 1.30 14.23 37.31
C GLY A 35 1.50 12.72 37.24
N SER A 36 1.80 12.19 36.06
CA SER A 36 2.32 10.84 35.87
C SER A 36 3.82 10.86 36.18
N GLY A 37 4.21 10.43 37.38
CA GLY A 37 5.62 10.38 37.80
C GLY A 37 6.33 11.74 37.94
N CYS A 38 5.58 12.86 37.95
CA CYS A 38 6.11 14.22 38.11
C CYS A 38 5.18 15.08 39.00
N LYS A 39 5.62 16.30 39.31
CA LYS A 39 4.76 17.33 39.90
C LYS A 39 4.11 18.15 38.79
N ILE A 40 2.93 18.67 39.06
CA ILE A 40 2.27 19.63 38.17
C ILE A 40 1.97 20.93 38.91
N GLU A 41 2.25 22.06 38.27
CA GLU A 41 2.11 23.40 38.85
C GLU A 41 1.30 24.29 37.90
N LEU A 42 0.36 25.05 38.44
CA LEU A 42 -0.51 25.95 37.69
C LEU A 42 0.15 27.32 37.55
N HIS A 43 0.15 27.88 36.34
CA HIS A 43 0.75 29.17 36.03
C HIS A 43 -0.19 30.04 35.21
N ASP A 44 -0.29 31.33 35.54
CA ASP A 44 -0.86 32.37 34.66
C ASP A 44 0.23 33.01 33.78
N SER A 45 1.49 32.89 34.19
CA SER A 45 2.66 33.30 33.43
C SER A 45 3.94 32.59 33.92
N LEU A 46 4.94 32.45 33.04
CA LEU A 46 6.31 32.03 33.35
C LEU A 46 7.33 32.95 32.69
N ASP A 47 8.59 32.85 33.13
CA ASP A 47 9.75 33.60 32.59
C ASP A 47 9.50 35.13 32.51
N ASP A 48 9.08 35.71 33.64
CA ASP A 48 8.74 37.13 33.77
C ASP A 48 7.69 37.62 32.73
N GLY A 49 6.72 36.75 32.40
CA GLY A 49 5.63 37.07 31.47
C GLY A 49 5.94 36.81 29.99
N LYS A 50 7.07 36.17 29.66
CA LYS A 50 7.39 35.76 28.28
C LYS A 50 6.60 34.54 27.82
N VAL A 51 6.14 33.73 28.77
CA VAL A 51 5.26 32.60 28.50
C VAL A 51 3.93 32.89 29.17
N VAL A 52 2.89 33.04 28.35
CA VAL A 52 1.50 33.24 28.75
C VAL A 52 0.64 32.17 28.08
N PRO A 53 -0.50 31.80 28.68
CA PRO A 53 -1.43 30.87 28.07
C PRO A 53 -1.96 31.41 26.74
N VAL A 54 -2.23 30.50 25.80
CA VAL A 54 -2.89 30.76 24.52
C VAL A 54 -4.40 30.73 24.70
N ASN A 55 -4.89 29.83 25.55
CA ASN A 55 -6.31 29.63 25.84
C ASN A 55 -6.58 29.84 27.34
N GLY A 56 -7.76 30.36 27.68
CA GLY A 56 -8.13 30.57 29.08
C GLY A 56 -7.21 31.52 29.86
N LYS A 57 -7.08 31.28 31.16
CA LYS A 57 -6.26 32.09 32.09
C LYS A 57 -4.99 31.41 32.59
N TYR A 58 -4.90 30.10 32.48
CA TYR A 58 -3.84 29.31 33.09
C TYR A 58 -3.32 28.24 32.13
N PHE A 59 -2.09 27.82 32.36
CA PHE A 59 -1.52 26.59 31.81
C PHE A 59 -0.85 25.80 32.95
N VAL A 60 -0.53 24.54 32.70
CA VAL A 60 0.13 23.68 33.69
C VAL A 60 1.54 23.32 33.24
N ALA A 61 2.48 23.32 34.18
CA ALA A 61 3.85 22.86 34.00
C ALA A 61 4.05 21.51 34.69
N ALA A 62 4.46 20.48 33.94
CA ALA A 62 4.97 19.23 34.51
C ALA A 62 6.45 19.39 34.82
N THR A 63 6.77 19.48 36.11
CA THR A 63 8.11 19.78 36.63
C THR A 63 8.71 18.59 37.38
N GLY A 64 10.04 18.59 37.55
CA GLY A 64 10.74 17.53 38.25
C GLY A 64 10.66 16.18 37.53
N ARG A 65 10.58 16.21 36.19
CA ARG A 65 10.50 15.03 35.33
C ARG A 65 11.83 14.26 35.38
N THR A 66 11.79 12.99 35.75
CA THR A 66 12.96 12.11 35.86
C THR A 66 13.12 11.13 34.69
N ASP A 67 12.09 11.03 33.84
CA ASP A 67 12.05 10.14 32.70
C ASP A 67 11.15 10.73 31.60
N THR A 68 11.28 10.24 30.37
CA THR A 68 10.55 10.76 29.20
C THR A 68 9.04 10.54 29.29
N TRP A 69 8.61 9.48 29.99
CA TRP A 69 7.20 9.17 30.19
C TRP A 69 6.52 10.01 31.28
N ASN A 70 7.27 10.82 32.03
CA ASN A 70 6.67 11.68 33.04
C ASN A 70 5.90 12.83 32.38
N GLY A 71 4.71 13.16 32.89
CA GLY A 71 3.80 14.04 32.16
C GLY A 71 2.53 14.46 32.88
N VAL A 72 1.73 15.34 32.25
CA VAL A 72 0.43 15.78 32.76
C VAL A 72 -0.64 14.75 32.35
N GLN A 73 -1.46 14.27 33.29
CA GLN A 73 -2.40 13.18 33.10
C GLN A 73 -3.81 13.48 33.63
N GLN A 74 -4.82 12.93 32.95
CA GLN A 74 -6.20 12.82 33.44
C GLN A 74 -6.74 11.38 33.29
N ASP A 75 -7.45 10.88 34.30
CA ASP A 75 -8.17 9.59 34.24
C ASP A 75 -9.45 9.75 33.43
N VAL A 76 -9.60 9.01 32.33
CA VAL A 76 -10.74 9.11 31.41
C VAL A 76 -11.60 7.84 31.40
N THR A 77 -11.39 6.94 32.36
CA THR A 77 -11.96 5.58 32.39
C THR A 77 -13.47 5.54 32.17
N SER A 78 -14.23 6.34 32.93
CA SER A 78 -15.70 6.33 32.88
C SER A 78 -16.30 7.14 31.73
N ARG A 79 -15.46 7.80 30.93
CA ARG A 79 -15.88 8.73 29.87
C ARG A 79 -15.52 8.23 28.47
N LEU A 80 -14.67 7.22 28.37
CA LEU A 80 -14.38 6.53 27.12
C LEU A 80 -15.45 5.51 26.79
N GLN A 81 -15.78 5.45 25.50
CA GLN A 81 -16.63 4.44 24.92
C GLN A 81 -15.82 3.59 23.95
N ARG A 82 -16.08 2.29 23.97
CA ARG A 82 -15.46 1.33 23.06
C ARG A 82 -15.97 1.55 21.64
N LYS A 83 -15.11 1.32 20.65
CA LYS A 83 -15.42 1.40 19.21
C LYS A 83 -15.92 2.76 18.72
N LEU A 84 -15.59 3.81 19.45
CA LEU A 84 -15.90 5.17 19.08
C LEU A 84 -14.60 5.93 18.77
N LEU A 85 -14.59 6.67 17.68
CA LEU A 85 -13.43 7.43 17.25
C LEU A 85 -13.32 8.71 18.07
N TYR A 86 -12.16 8.94 18.69
CA TYR A 86 -11.85 10.18 19.39
C TYR A 86 -10.79 10.97 18.63
N GLU A 87 -10.97 12.28 18.58
CA GLU A 87 -9.91 13.21 18.18
C GLU A 87 -9.33 13.88 19.42
N VAL A 88 -8.00 14.03 19.41
CA VAL A 88 -7.24 14.70 20.45
C VAL A 88 -6.57 15.93 19.86
N ALA A 89 -6.66 17.04 20.58
CA ALA A 89 -5.88 18.25 20.32
C ALA A 89 -5.27 18.75 21.64
N ALA A 90 -3.96 18.94 21.66
CA ALA A 90 -3.23 19.49 22.79
C ALA A 90 -2.38 20.68 22.35
N THR A 91 -2.28 21.70 23.19
CA THR A 91 -1.39 22.86 22.97
C THR A 91 -0.24 22.78 23.96
N VAL A 92 0.97 22.56 23.46
CA VAL A 92 2.14 22.22 24.29
C VAL A 92 3.34 23.13 24.01
N ARG A 93 4.18 23.33 25.00
CA ARG A 93 5.45 24.07 24.92
C ARG A 93 6.44 23.46 25.91
N LEU A 94 7.73 23.69 25.73
CA LEU A 94 8.75 23.27 26.70
C LEU A 94 9.23 24.46 27.53
N SER A 95 9.74 24.20 28.73
CA SER A 95 10.54 25.17 29.48
C SER A 95 11.86 24.53 29.93
N CYS A 96 12.96 25.26 29.74
CA CYS A 96 14.30 24.80 30.09
C CYS A 96 14.88 25.71 31.19
N ALA A 97 14.97 25.20 32.43
CA ALA A 97 15.53 25.94 33.55
C ALA A 97 17.08 26.06 33.54
N ALA A 98 17.80 25.49 32.55
CA ALA A 98 19.27 25.56 32.48
C ALA A 98 19.84 25.49 31.05
N ALA A 99 20.59 26.54 30.68
CA ALA A 99 21.52 26.73 29.57
C ALA A 99 21.77 25.58 28.55
N ALA A 100 21.05 25.62 27.42
CA ALA A 100 21.53 25.35 26.05
C ALA A 100 20.38 25.66 25.06
N PRO A 101 20.64 26.04 23.79
CA PRO A 101 19.56 26.15 22.81
C PRO A 101 18.92 24.76 22.62
N SER A 102 17.71 24.55 23.14
CA SER A 102 17.06 23.24 23.04
C SER A 102 16.67 22.98 21.58
N LEU A 103 17.26 21.94 20.99
CA LEU A 103 16.71 21.34 19.79
C LEU A 103 15.25 20.95 20.09
N PRO A 104 14.34 21.04 19.10
CA PRO A 104 12.99 20.54 19.27
C PRO A 104 13.01 19.10 19.80
N CYS A 105 12.17 18.82 20.79
CA CYS A 105 12.04 17.51 21.40
C CYS A 105 10.69 16.89 21.03
N ASP A 106 10.66 15.56 21.00
CA ASP A 106 9.43 14.79 20.88
C ASP A 106 8.48 15.10 22.05
N VAL A 107 7.26 15.50 21.74
CA VAL A 107 6.13 15.48 22.68
C VAL A 107 5.05 14.56 22.12
N ARG A 108 4.38 13.80 22.98
CA ARG A 108 3.40 12.79 22.61
C ARG A 108 2.17 12.87 23.51
N THR A 109 1.01 12.58 22.94
CA THR A 109 -0.16 12.15 23.71
C THR A 109 -0.19 10.63 23.73
N THR A 110 -0.31 10.05 24.92
CA THR A 110 -0.42 8.61 25.10
C THR A 110 -1.68 8.26 25.90
N LEU A 111 -2.43 7.27 25.41
CA LEU A 111 -3.52 6.64 26.14
C LEU A 111 -2.99 5.36 26.81
N ALA A 112 -2.83 5.41 28.13
CA ALA A 112 -2.52 4.23 28.93
C ALA A 112 -3.82 3.52 29.31
N VAL A 113 -3.95 2.26 28.93
CA VAL A 113 -5.10 1.42 29.26
C VAL A 113 -4.67 0.19 30.04
N GLN A 114 -5.53 -0.23 30.97
CA GLN A 114 -5.40 -1.48 31.68
C GLN A 114 -6.64 -2.33 31.44
N THR A 115 -6.46 -3.54 30.91
CA THR A 115 -7.56 -4.50 30.71
C THR A 115 -7.97 -5.16 32.03
N PRO A 116 -9.17 -5.77 32.11
CA PRO A 116 -9.68 -6.42 33.33
C PRO A 116 -8.78 -7.54 33.89
N ASP A 117 -7.99 -8.19 33.05
CA ASP A 117 -6.99 -9.20 33.43
C ASP A 117 -5.67 -8.60 33.97
N GLY A 118 -5.58 -7.26 34.02
CA GLY A 118 -4.43 -6.53 34.56
C GLY A 118 -3.37 -6.15 33.53
N ARG A 119 -3.47 -6.60 32.27
CA ARG A 119 -2.52 -6.24 31.20
C ARG A 119 -2.59 -4.75 30.88
N GLN A 120 -1.42 -4.12 30.74
CA GLN A 120 -1.30 -2.70 30.40
C GLN A 120 -0.91 -2.54 28.93
N GLN A 121 -1.50 -1.54 28.27
CA GLN A 121 -1.15 -1.12 26.92
C GLN A 121 -1.01 0.40 26.88
N TYR A 122 -0.07 0.88 26.07
CA TYR A 122 0.22 2.30 25.89
C TYR A 122 0.05 2.63 24.41
N ILE A 123 -0.99 3.38 24.10
CA ILE A 123 -1.37 3.71 22.73
C ILE A 123 -0.88 5.13 22.44
N SER A 124 0.12 5.26 21.56
CA SER A 124 0.59 6.56 21.07
C SER A 124 -0.49 7.16 20.17
N VAL A 125 -1.09 8.27 20.59
CA VAL A 125 -2.23 8.91 19.88
C VAL A 125 -1.75 9.97 18.90
N ALA A 126 -0.78 10.78 19.31
CA ALA A 126 -0.32 11.93 18.56
C ALA A 126 1.12 12.28 18.97
N LYS A 127 1.87 12.90 18.05
CA LYS A 127 3.26 13.30 18.25
C LYS A 127 3.57 14.61 17.54
N CYS A 128 4.36 15.47 18.16
CA CYS A 128 4.89 16.68 17.55
C CYS A 128 6.34 16.95 18.01
N GLN A 129 7.00 17.90 17.36
CA GLN A 129 8.23 18.50 17.86
C GLN A 129 7.87 19.80 18.60
N ALA A 130 8.27 19.93 19.87
CA ALA A 130 8.07 21.13 20.66
C ALA A 130 9.40 21.73 21.09
N SER A 131 9.42 23.04 21.33
CA SER A 131 10.59 23.75 21.87
C SER A 131 10.16 24.77 22.93
N ASP A 132 11.12 25.49 23.48
CA ASP A 132 10.90 26.59 24.41
C ASP A 132 10.44 27.90 23.72
N LYS A 133 10.34 27.94 22.39
CA LYS A 133 10.09 29.18 21.64
C LYS A 133 8.62 29.56 21.50
N GLU A 134 7.77 28.59 21.22
CA GLU A 134 6.37 28.80 20.88
C GLU A 134 5.49 27.65 21.34
N TRP A 135 4.20 27.93 21.47
CA TRP A 135 3.18 26.91 21.66
C TRP A 135 2.92 26.20 20.34
N VAL A 136 2.92 24.87 20.35
CA VAL A 136 2.64 24.05 19.19
C VAL A 136 1.41 23.19 19.44
N GLN A 137 0.62 22.96 18.38
CA GLN A 137 -0.51 22.05 18.44
C GLN A 137 -0.06 20.62 18.12
N LEU A 138 -0.56 19.69 18.91
CA LEU A 138 -0.40 18.26 18.75
C LEU A 138 -1.79 17.66 18.55
N GLN A 139 -2.01 16.99 17.42
CA GLN A 139 -3.31 16.44 17.05
C GLN A 139 -3.19 14.97 16.66
N GLY A 140 -4.22 14.19 16.93
CA GLY A 140 -4.32 12.81 16.47
C GLY A 140 -5.67 12.19 16.78
N LYS A 141 -5.81 10.91 16.44
CA LYS A 141 -7.05 10.16 16.62
C LYS A 141 -6.75 8.81 17.26
N PHE A 142 -7.70 8.29 18.02
CA PHE A 142 -7.61 6.95 18.56
C PHE A 142 -8.98 6.32 18.71
N LEU A 143 -8.99 5.00 18.82
CA LEU A 143 -10.17 4.21 19.10
C LEU A 143 -9.82 3.13 20.12
N LEU A 144 -10.71 2.90 21.08
CA LEU A 144 -10.56 1.87 22.09
C LEU A 144 -11.36 0.62 21.70
N ASN A 145 -10.68 -0.49 21.38
CA ASN A 145 -11.34 -1.74 20.97
C ASN A 145 -11.71 -2.64 22.15
N SER A 146 -10.86 -2.67 23.17
CA SER A 146 -10.95 -3.60 24.29
C SER A 146 -11.75 -2.99 25.44
N ASN A 147 -12.39 -3.84 26.24
CA ASN A 147 -12.89 -3.38 27.54
C ASN A 147 -11.71 -3.05 28.44
N VAL A 148 -11.79 -1.93 29.16
CA VAL A 148 -10.73 -1.46 30.06
C VAL A 148 -11.26 -1.32 31.47
N ALA A 149 -10.44 -1.74 32.44
CA ALA A 149 -10.68 -1.49 33.86
C ALA A 149 -10.21 -0.09 34.26
N LYS A 150 -9.18 0.43 33.59
CA LYS A 150 -8.65 1.78 33.79
C LYS A 150 -8.12 2.36 32.49
N ALA A 151 -8.33 3.65 32.26
CA ALA A 151 -7.75 4.40 31.17
C ALA A 151 -7.35 5.81 31.62
N GLY A 152 -6.13 6.22 31.25
CA GLY A 152 -5.63 7.55 31.49
C GLY A 152 -4.96 8.10 30.23
N ILE A 153 -5.25 9.36 29.91
CA ILE A 153 -4.59 10.07 28.82
C ILE A 153 -3.59 11.06 29.41
N TYR A 154 -2.39 11.10 28.85
CA TYR A 154 -1.34 11.96 29.36
C TYR A 154 -0.39 12.44 28.26
N ILE A 155 0.25 13.59 28.52
CA ILE A 155 1.21 14.24 27.61
C ILE A 155 2.62 14.01 28.14
N GLU A 156 3.50 13.45 27.32
CA GLU A 156 4.86 13.02 27.68
C GLU A 156 5.87 13.35 26.57
N GLY A 157 7.14 12.96 26.75
CA GLY A 157 8.10 12.88 25.63
C GLY A 157 9.47 13.52 25.87
N PRO A 158 9.57 14.79 26.33
CA PRO A 158 10.86 15.47 26.41
C PRO A 158 11.83 14.75 27.37
N PRO A 159 13.15 14.91 27.21
CA PRO A 159 14.13 14.30 28.12
C PRO A 159 13.90 14.64 29.60
N ALA A 160 14.44 13.80 30.49
CA ALA A 160 14.45 14.08 31.92
C ALA A 160 15.06 15.47 32.22
N GLY A 161 14.45 16.21 33.15
CA GLY A 161 14.86 17.56 33.53
C GLY A 161 14.36 18.69 32.63
N VAL A 162 13.68 18.41 31.51
CA VAL A 162 13.00 19.42 30.69
C VAL A 162 11.55 19.50 31.13
N ASP A 163 11.07 20.70 31.47
CA ASP A 163 9.68 20.89 31.90
C ASP A 163 8.76 20.92 30.68
N LEU A 164 7.61 20.26 30.81
CA LEU A 164 6.59 20.18 29.77
C LEU A 164 5.41 21.05 30.17
N LEU A 165 5.09 22.04 29.33
CA LEU A 165 3.95 22.93 29.52
C LEU A 165 2.78 22.45 28.67
N LEU A 166 1.59 22.40 29.28
CA LEU A 166 0.32 22.07 28.64
C LEU A 166 -0.65 23.22 28.88
N ASP A 167 -1.07 23.88 27.80
CA ASP A 167 -2.03 24.99 27.83
C ASP A 167 -3.47 24.50 27.71
N SER A 168 -3.69 23.51 26.87
CA SER A 168 -5.02 22.92 26.70
C SER A 168 -4.96 21.47 26.23
N LEU A 169 -5.93 20.66 26.66
CA LEU A 169 -6.18 19.32 26.12
C LEU A 169 -7.67 19.13 25.86
N VAL A 170 -8.01 18.84 24.62
CA VAL A 170 -9.36 18.47 24.21
C VAL A 170 -9.34 17.05 23.68
N VAL A 171 -10.27 16.22 24.16
CA VAL A 171 -10.52 14.89 23.62
C VAL A 171 -12.01 14.77 23.41
N LYS A 172 -12.47 14.67 22.17
CA LYS A 172 -13.90 14.59 21.87
C LYS A 172 -14.15 13.54 20.81
N HIS A 173 -15.41 13.15 20.65
CA HIS A 173 -15.80 12.27 19.56
C HIS A 173 -15.44 12.95 18.24
N ALA A 174 -14.73 12.21 17.38
CA ALA A 174 -14.38 12.71 16.07
C ALA A 174 -15.66 12.81 15.25
N GLN A 175 -15.88 13.97 14.62
CA GLN A 175 -17.00 14.09 13.72
C GLN A 175 -16.78 13.19 12.51
N LYS A 176 -17.81 12.43 12.14
CA LYS A 176 -17.78 11.64 10.92
C LYS A 176 -17.59 12.60 9.74
N ALA A 177 -16.46 12.47 9.05
CA ALA A 177 -16.18 13.28 7.88
C ALA A 177 -17.26 13.01 6.82
N THR A 178 -17.82 14.07 6.23
CA THR A 178 -18.68 13.92 5.05
C THR A 178 -17.82 13.38 3.90
N PRO A 179 -18.17 12.23 3.31
CA PRO A 179 -17.38 11.69 2.21
C PRO A 179 -17.28 12.68 1.05
N ALA A 180 -16.10 12.76 0.44
CA ALA A 180 -15.90 13.59 -0.74
C ALA A 180 -16.80 13.10 -1.89
N PRO A 181 -17.40 14.00 -2.68
CA PRO A 181 -18.21 13.58 -3.81
C PRO A 181 -17.35 12.81 -4.84
N ALA A 182 -18.01 11.92 -5.59
CA ALA A 182 -17.40 11.25 -6.73
C ALA A 182 -16.86 12.28 -7.73
N PRO A 183 -15.61 12.12 -8.21
CA PRO A 183 -15.08 12.99 -9.25
C PRO A 183 -15.92 12.96 -10.52
N ASP A 184 -16.07 14.12 -11.17
CA ASP A 184 -16.72 14.22 -12.47
C ASP A 184 -15.70 14.07 -13.61
N PHE A 185 -15.91 13.04 -14.42
CA PHE A 185 -15.06 12.72 -15.56
C PHE A 185 -15.75 12.95 -16.93
N GLN A 186 -16.91 13.61 -16.99
CA GLN A 186 -17.68 13.74 -18.24
C GLN A 186 -16.92 14.39 -19.40
N ASN A 187 -16.03 15.35 -19.09
CA ASN A 187 -15.29 16.13 -20.09
C ASN A 187 -13.83 15.69 -20.25
N VAL A 188 -13.45 14.51 -19.75
CA VAL A 188 -12.07 14.01 -19.87
C VAL A 188 -11.88 13.38 -21.25
N GLU A 189 -10.96 13.93 -22.04
CA GLU A 189 -10.54 13.34 -23.31
C GLU A 189 -9.52 12.22 -23.07
N TYR A 190 -10.00 10.97 -23.03
CA TYR A 190 -9.14 9.81 -22.83
C TYR A 190 -8.29 9.49 -24.07
N GLY A 191 -7.04 9.10 -23.86
CA GLY A 191 -6.10 8.73 -24.93
C GLY A 191 -5.54 9.91 -25.75
N ALA A 192 -6.08 11.12 -25.59
CA ALA A 192 -5.53 12.32 -26.22
C ALA A 192 -4.25 12.76 -25.50
N ASN A 193 -3.17 12.95 -26.27
CA ASN A 193 -1.91 13.43 -25.71
C ASN A 193 -2.06 14.90 -25.27
N VAL A 194 -1.75 15.20 -24.01
CA VAL A 194 -1.78 16.57 -23.49
C VAL A 194 -0.61 17.41 -24.01
N LEU A 195 0.43 16.78 -24.55
CA LEU A 195 1.56 17.49 -25.14
C LEU A 195 1.25 17.95 -26.57
N GLN A 196 1.72 19.14 -26.92
CA GLN A 196 1.63 19.64 -28.29
C GLN A 196 2.85 19.20 -29.09
N ASN A 197 2.67 18.92 -30.39
CA ASN A 197 3.77 18.60 -31.30
C ASN A 197 4.71 17.52 -30.71
N SER A 198 4.12 16.46 -30.14
CA SER A 198 4.85 15.35 -29.51
C SER A 198 5.53 14.43 -30.54
N ASP A 199 5.06 14.49 -31.77
CA ASP A 199 5.62 13.84 -32.96
C ASP A 199 6.78 14.65 -33.57
N LEU A 200 6.90 15.95 -33.29
CA LEU A 200 7.97 16.83 -33.81
C LEU A 200 7.85 17.06 -35.33
N ASP A 201 6.63 17.07 -35.88
CA ASP A 201 6.39 17.43 -37.28
C ASP A 201 6.53 18.92 -37.55
N ASP A 202 6.34 19.75 -36.53
CA ASP A 202 6.57 21.21 -36.55
C ASP A 202 7.80 21.61 -35.72
N GLY A 203 8.89 20.83 -35.86
CA GLY A 203 10.15 21.07 -35.16
C GLY A 203 9.99 21.06 -33.63
N LEU A 204 10.50 22.09 -32.96
CA LEU A 204 10.40 22.26 -31.49
C LEU A 204 9.20 23.13 -31.06
N ASN A 205 8.23 23.39 -31.92
CA ASN A 205 7.08 24.23 -31.56
C ASN A 205 6.39 23.67 -30.29
N GLY A 206 6.13 24.55 -29.31
CA GLY A 206 5.61 24.19 -27.99
C GLY A 206 6.64 23.71 -26.95
N TRP A 207 7.84 23.30 -27.37
CA TRP A 207 8.92 22.83 -26.49
C TRP A 207 9.91 23.95 -26.13
N PHE A 208 10.40 23.94 -24.89
CA PHE A 208 11.50 24.80 -24.46
C PHE A 208 12.47 24.04 -23.56
N GLY A 209 13.73 24.49 -23.52
CA GLY A 209 14.73 23.95 -22.60
C GLY A 209 14.54 24.49 -21.20
N LEU A 210 14.44 23.62 -20.20
CA LEU A 210 14.50 23.99 -18.80
C LEU A 210 15.96 24.19 -18.39
N GLY A 211 16.33 25.43 -18.06
CA GLY A 211 17.71 25.81 -17.77
C GLY A 211 18.49 26.19 -19.03
N SER A 212 19.80 25.94 -19.04
CA SER A 212 20.71 26.38 -20.12
C SER A 212 20.95 25.33 -21.21
N CYS A 213 20.19 24.23 -21.23
CA CYS A 213 20.36 23.18 -22.24
C CYS A 213 19.89 23.63 -23.63
N THR A 214 20.48 23.03 -24.67
CA THR A 214 20.10 23.27 -26.06
C THR A 214 19.23 22.13 -26.58
N LEU A 215 18.11 22.46 -27.23
CA LEU A 215 17.23 21.49 -27.90
C LEU A 215 17.41 21.56 -29.43
N SER A 216 17.42 20.40 -30.08
CA SER A 216 17.34 20.25 -31.55
C SER A 216 16.50 19.02 -31.91
N VAL A 217 16.00 18.93 -33.16
CA VAL A 217 15.25 17.76 -33.66
C VAL A 217 16.13 16.96 -34.60
N HIS A 218 16.24 15.65 -34.35
CA HIS A 218 17.09 14.73 -35.09
C HIS A 218 16.32 13.45 -35.46
N ASP A 219 16.74 12.74 -36.50
CA ASP A 219 16.20 11.43 -36.89
C ASP A 219 16.85 10.27 -36.11
N GLY A 220 16.29 9.07 -36.23
CA GLY A 220 16.86 7.83 -35.68
C GLY A 220 16.19 7.32 -34.40
N ALA A 221 14.98 7.81 -34.11
CA ALA A 221 14.12 7.30 -33.05
C ALA A 221 13.32 6.06 -33.49
N PRO A 222 12.81 5.25 -32.55
CA PRO A 222 11.87 4.18 -32.85
C PRO A 222 10.64 4.71 -33.59
N ARG A 223 10.14 3.94 -34.56
CA ARG A 223 8.90 4.24 -35.32
C ARG A 223 7.66 3.62 -34.70
N VAL A 224 7.80 2.97 -33.54
CA VAL A 224 6.70 2.33 -32.81
C VAL A 224 6.46 3.10 -31.51
N LEU A 225 5.21 3.18 -31.08
CA LEU A 225 4.90 3.71 -29.76
C LEU A 225 5.54 2.86 -28.65
N PRO A 226 5.88 3.46 -27.50
CA PRO A 226 6.16 2.71 -26.28
C PRO A 226 5.08 1.64 -26.04
N PHE A 227 5.48 0.43 -25.66
CA PHE A 227 4.58 -0.70 -25.50
C PHE A 227 3.42 -0.39 -24.55
N MET A 228 3.71 0.25 -23.41
CA MET A 228 2.69 0.62 -22.43
C MET A 228 1.68 1.62 -22.99
N ALA A 229 2.10 2.57 -23.84
CA ALA A 229 1.18 3.51 -24.49
C ALA A 229 0.31 2.80 -25.51
N ARG A 230 0.91 1.89 -26.31
CA ARG A 230 0.18 1.11 -27.32
C ARG A 230 -0.92 0.26 -26.69
N GLU A 231 -0.62 -0.41 -25.57
CA GLU A 231 -1.60 -1.19 -24.79
C GLU A 231 -2.79 -0.35 -24.29
N SER A 232 -2.57 0.92 -23.96
CA SER A 232 -3.63 1.84 -23.51
C SER A 232 -4.44 2.43 -24.66
N LEU A 233 -3.78 2.78 -25.76
CA LEU A 233 -4.40 3.47 -26.90
C LEU A 233 -5.09 2.51 -27.87
N SER A 234 -4.65 1.24 -27.91
CA SER A 234 -5.21 0.18 -28.77
C SER A 234 -5.50 -1.12 -28.00
N PRO A 235 -6.38 -1.11 -26.98
CA PRO A 235 -6.57 -2.23 -26.05
C PRO A 235 -7.30 -3.47 -26.64
N LEU A 236 -7.61 -3.48 -27.94
CA LEU A 236 -8.45 -4.48 -28.59
C LEU A 236 -7.72 -5.36 -29.63
N GLY A 237 -6.42 -5.58 -29.49
CA GLY A 237 -5.72 -6.64 -30.25
C GLY A 237 -5.66 -6.43 -31.77
N ASP A 238 -6.06 -5.27 -32.26
CA ASP A 238 -5.70 -4.77 -33.59
C ASP A 238 -4.34 -4.06 -33.45
N ASP A 239 -3.28 -4.86 -33.30
CA ASP A 239 -1.89 -4.40 -33.13
C ASP A 239 -1.40 -3.49 -34.30
N ASP A 240 -2.12 -3.47 -35.41
CA ASP A 240 -1.79 -2.79 -36.66
C ASP A 240 -2.36 -1.35 -36.81
N ASP A 241 -3.21 -0.88 -35.89
CA ASP A 241 -3.94 0.39 -36.09
C ASP A 241 -3.32 1.63 -35.39
N ALA A 242 -2.34 1.45 -34.51
CA ALA A 242 -1.66 2.61 -33.91
C ALA A 242 -0.74 3.28 -34.94
N PRO A 243 -0.92 4.58 -35.26
CA PRO A 243 -0.12 5.24 -36.28
C PRO A 243 1.37 5.20 -35.90
N PRO A 244 2.28 4.88 -36.85
CA PRO A 244 3.70 4.79 -36.56
C PRO A 244 4.26 6.17 -36.20
N LEU A 245 5.23 6.20 -35.28
CA LEU A 245 6.01 7.40 -35.02
C LEU A 245 6.86 7.76 -36.25
N ASN A 246 7.07 9.06 -36.47
CA ASN A 246 7.80 9.56 -37.64
C ASN A 246 9.33 9.29 -37.59
N GLY A 247 9.86 8.81 -36.47
CA GLY A 247 11.27 8.49 -36.27
C GLY A 247 12.15 9.67 -35.82
N LYS A 248 11.55 10.80 -35.43
CA LYS A 248 12.25 11.97 -34.89
C LYS A 248 12.36 11.91 -33.37
N HIS A 249 13.36 12.62 -32.83
CA HIS A 249 13.54 12.82 -31.40
C HIS A 249 14.04 14.24 -31.10
N ILE A 250 13.79 14.69 -29.87
CA ILE A 250 14.45 15.86 -29.29
C ILE A 250 15.83 15.41 -28.82
N HIS A 251 16.89 16.02 -29.36
CA HIS A 251 18.26 15.88 -28.88
C HIS A 251 18.58 17.07 -27.98
N VAL A 252 19.00 16.76 -26.75
CA VAL A 252 19.25 17.71 -25.68
C VAL A 252 20.74 17.68 -25.36
N THR A 253 21.40 18.82 -25.52
CA THR A 253 22.85 18.98 -25.29
C THR A 253 23.11 20.10 -24.28
N ASN A 254 24.37 20.31 -23.90
CA ASN A 254 24.81 21.38 -22.98
C ASN A 254 24.07 21.39 -21.63
N ARG A 255 23.76 20.20 -21.11
CA ARG A 255 23.10 20.02 -19.82
C ARG A 255 24.12 20.20 -18.69
N ALA A 256 24.00 21.26 -17.89
CA ALA A 256 24.91 21.52 -16.77
C ALA A 256 24.40 20.95 -15.42
N GLN A 257 23.14 20.53 -15.36
CA GLN A 257 22.49 19.97 -14.17
C GLN A 257 21.51 18.86 -14.59
N THR A 258 21.23 17.93 -13.68
CA THR A 258 20.36 16.77 -13.94
C THR A 258 18.92 17.16 -14.26
N TRP A 259 18.39 18.21 -13.65
CA TRP A 259 17.03 18.71 -13.88
C TRP A 259 16.83 19.41 -15.24
N MET A 260 17.90 19.68 -15.99
CA MET A 260 17.80 20.35 -17.29
C MET A 260 17.32 19.40 -18.38
N GLY A 261 16.36 19.83 -19.20
CA GLY A 261 15.86 19.05 -20.32
C GLY A 261 14.65 19.68 -21.00
N PRO A 262 13.99 18.96 -21.93
CA PRO A 262 12.87 19.48 -22.71
C PRO A 262 11.60 19.54 -21.86
N ALA A 263 10.87 20.65 -21.96
CA ALA A 263 9.71 20.95 -21.14
C ALA A 263 8.51 21.49 -21.93
N GLN A 264 7.30 21.28 -21.41
CA GLN A 264 6.06 21.93 -21.82
C GLN A 264 5.21 22.33 -20.61
N ILE A 265 4.39 23.38 -20.78
CA ILE A 265 3.37 23.78 -19.80
C ILE A 265 2.05 23.10 -20.15
N ILE A 266 1.45 22.43 -19.18
CA ILE A 266 0.24 21.61 -19.37
C ILE A 266 -0.91 21.98 -18.42
N THR A 267 -0.83 23.13 -17.73
CA THR A 267 -1.79 23.57 -16.70
C THR A 267 -3.26 23.36 -17.09
N ASP A 268 -3.66 23.87 -18.26
CA ASP A 268 -5.07 23.90 -18.67
C ASP A 268 -5.53 22.61 -19.37
N LYS A 269 -4.69 21.58 -19.37
CA LYS A 269 -4.92 20.31 -20.08
C LYS A 269 -5.18 19.13 -19.14
N LEU A 270 -5.16 19.40 -17.83
CA LEU A 270 -5.34 18.40 -16.79
C LEU A 270 -6.72 18.49 -16.15
N ALA A 271 -7.38 17.36 -16.00
CA ALA A 271 -8.58 17.21 -15.19
C ALA A 271 -8.21 16.71 -13.79
N LEU A 272 -8.85 17.26 -12.76
CA LEU A 272 -8.65 16.80 -11.39
C LEU A 272 -9.09 15.35 -11.24
N TYR A 273 -8.37 14.60 -10.40
CA TYR A 273 -8.57 13.18 -10.11
C TYR A 273 -8.40 12.21 -11.28
N ALA A 274 -8.31 12.69 -12.52
CA ALA A 274 -7.98 11.86 -13.66
C ALA A 274 -6.53 11.37 -13.55
N THR A 275 -6.30 10.10 -13.86
CA THR A 275 -4.96 9.52 -13.88
C THR A 275 -4.38 9.64 -15.27
N TYR A 276 -3.18 10.20 -15.34
CA TYR A 276 -2.44 10.36 -16.58
C TYR A 276 -1.36 9.31 -16.66
N GLN A 277 -1.34 8.56 -17.76
CA GLN A 277 -0.21 7.70 -18.09
C GLN A 277 0.87 8.54 -18.76
N VAL A 278 2.12 8.23 -18.45
CA VAL A 278 3.30 8.76 -19.13
C VAL A 278 4.01 7.59 -19.80
N SER A 279 4.40 7.78 -21.06
CA SER A 279 5.25 6.82 -21.75
C SER A 279 6.16 7.51 -22.76
N ALA A 280 7.42 7.09 -22.87
CA ALA A 280 8.37 7.69 -23.79
C ALA A 280 9.46 6.71 -24.20
N TRP A 281 10.06 6.95 -25.36
CA TRP A 281 11.38 6.41 -25.68
C TRP A 281 12.45 7.41 -25.26
N VAL A 282 13.46 6.93 -24.54
CA VAL A 282 14.62 7.73 -24.16
C VAL A 282 15.93 7.02 -24.47
N ARG A 283 16.98 7.79 -24.72
CA ARG A 283 18.32 7.28 -24.97
C ARG A 283 19.34 8.29 -24.46
N VAL A 284 20.49 7.79 -24.00
CA VAL A 284 21.63 8.64 -23.62
C VAL A 284 22.68 8.71 -24.72
N GLY A 285 23.41 9.83 -24.76
CA GLY A 285 24.57 9.99 -25.63
C GLY A 285 25.67 8.96 -25.36
N ALA A 286 26.48 8.68 -26.39
CA ALA A 286 27.55 7.69 -26.34
C ALA A 286 28.68 8.02 -25.34
N THR A 287 28.69 9.23 -24.78
CA THR A 287 29.64 9.67 -23.75
C THR A 287 29.32 9.12 -22.35
N ALA A 288 28.12 8.55 -22.15
CA ALA A 288 27.75 7.92 -20.88
C ALA A 288 28.59 6.65 -20.62
N THR A 289 29.29 6.62 -19.49
CA THR A 289 30.14 5.48 -19.06
C THR A 289 29.55 4.69 -17.89
N THR A 290 28.53 5.24 -17.24
CA THR A 290 27.81 4.63 -16.11
C THR A 290 26.31 4.60 -16.43
N PRO A 291 25.52 3.72 -15.79
CA PRO A 291 24.07 3.76 -15.90
C PRO A 291 23.50 5.12 -15.53
N GLN A 292 22.57 5.61 -16.34
CA GLN A 292 22.02 6.96 -16.27
C GLN A 292 20.54 6.94 -15.91
N ASN A 293 20.16 7.64 -14.85
CA ASN A 293 18.75 7.80 -14.49
C ASN A 293 18.11 8.86 -15.41
N ILE A 294 16.97 8.53 -16.02
CA ILE A 294 16.15 9.45 -16.79
C ILE A 294 14.73 9.38 -16.24
N ASN A 295 14.13 10.56 -16.03
CA ASN A 295 12.84 10.69 -15.37
C ASN A 295 11.95 11.69 -16.10
N VAL A 296 10.65 11.42 -16.17
CA VAL A 296 9.65 12.42 -16.53
C VAL A 296 9.11 13.01 -15.23
N ALA A 297 9.27 14.32 -15.04
CA ALA A 297 8.85 15.04 -13.84
C ALA A 297 7.70 15.99 -14.15
N VAL A 298 6.78 16.14 -13.20
CA VAL A 298 5.67 17.11 -13.29
C VAL A 298 5.74 18.05 -12.08
N ALA A 299 5.92 19.34 -12.34
CA ALA A 299 5.94 20.40 -11.34
C ALA A 299 4.50 20.89 -11.07
N VAL A 300 4.04 20.85 -9.82
CA VAL A 300 2.73 21.36 -9.39
C VAL A 300 2.89 22.09 -8.05
N ASP A 301 2.62 23.39 -7.98
CA ASP A 301 2.52 24.15 -6.71
C ASP A 301 3.70 23.95 -5.72
N SER A 302 4.92 23.94 -6.26
CA SER A 302 6.18 23.69 -5.54
C SER A 302 6.47 22.22 -5.19
N GLN A 303 5.59 21.30 -5.58
CA GLN A 303 5.80 19.85 -5.48
C GLN A 303 6.21 19.25 -6.82
N TRP A 304 6.92 18.12 -6.71
CA TRP A 304 7.37 17.31 -7.82
C TRP A 304 6.64 15.98 -7.81
N LEU A 305 5.88 15.70 -8.86
CA LEU A 305 5.29 14.39 -9.10
C LEU A 305 6.20 13.61 -10.06
N ASN A 306 6.51 12.36 -9.69
CA ASN A 306 7.26 11.45 -10.53
C ASN A 306 6.30 10.84 -11.57
N GLY A 307 6.50 11.16 -12.85
CA GLY A 307 5.73 10.60 -13.96
C GLY A 307 6.25 9.27 -14.50
N GLY A 308 7.36 8.75 -13.97
CA GLY A 308 8.01 7.51 -14.43
C GLY A 308 9.50 7.72 -14.65
N GLN A 309 10.28 6.65 -14.47
CA GLN A 309 11.73 6.71 -14.66
C GLN A 309 12.33 5.40 -15.14
N VAL A 310 13.52 5.49 -15.72
CA VAL A 310 14.28 4.35 -16.21
C VAL A 310 15.77 4.55 -15.98
N LEU A 311 16.46 3.45 -15.76
CA LEU A 311 17.92 3.41 -15.71
C LEU A 311 18.48 2.96 -17.06
N ALA A 312 18.95 3.91 -17.86
CA ALA A 312 19.57 3.65 -19.16
C ALA A 312 21.04 3.21 -18.97
N ARG A 313 21.37 1.96 -19.32
CA ARG A 313 22.70 1.37 -19.08
C ARG A 313 23.69 1.56 -20.23
N ASP A 314 23.19 1.90 -21.41
CA ASP A 314 23.95 2.00 -22.65
C ASP A 314 23.25 2.91 -23.66
N GLY A 315 23.79 2.99 -24.87
CA GLY A 315 23.26 3.81 -25.95
C GLY A 315 22.07 3.21 -26.71
N ARG A 316 21.29 2.26 -26.16
CA ARG A 316 20.04 1.79 -26.78
C ARG A 316 18.84 2.68 -26.38
N TRP A 317 17.71 2.48 -27.03
CA TRP A 317 16.45 3.12 -26.64
C TRP A 317 15.80 2.35 -25.49
N TYR A 318 15.40 3.07 -24.45
CA TYR A 318 14.69 2.57 -23.28
C TYR A 318 13.29 3.14 -23.25
N GLU A 319 12.33 2.34 -22.80
CA GLU A 319 10.98 2.80 -22.52
C GLU A 319 10.92 3.35 -21.09
N ILE A 320 10.43 4.58 -20.93
CA ILE A 320 9.92 5.09 -19.66
C ILE A 320 8.43 4.82 -19.61
N GLY A 321 7.95 4.32 -18.48
CA GLY A 321 6.53 4.25 -18.15
C GLY A 321 6.27 4.70 -16.73
N GLY A 322 5.11 5.29 -16.51
CA GLY A 322 4.67 5.70 -15.19
C GLY A 322 3.35 6.44 -15.27
N SER A 323 3.00 7.12 -14.20
CA SER A 323 1.72 7.81 -14.09
C SER A 323 1.75 8.89 -13.03
N PHE A 324 0.81 9.83 -13.14
CA PHE A 324 0.57 10.82 -12.11
C PHE A 324 -0.91 11.22 -12.08
N ARG A 325 -1.28 11.94 -11.01
CA ARG A 325 -2.61 12.51 -10.82
C ARG A 325 -2.47 13.86 -10.12
N VAL A 326 -3.37 14.77 -10.43
CA VAL A 326 -3.54 16.05 -9.71
C VAL A 326 -4.88 16.01 -9.00
N GLU A 327 -4.89 16.09 -7.67
CA GLU A 327 -6.11 15.94 -6.85
C GLU A 327 -6.63 17.27 -6.28
N SER A 328 -5.85 18.34 -6.39
CA SER A 328 -6.25 19.70 -6.00
C SER A 328 -5.97 20.68 -7.12
N LYS A 329 -6.81 21.72 -7.26
CA LYS A 329 -6.61 22.76 -8.27
C LYS A 329 -5.24 23.42 -8.08
N PRO A 330 -4.34 23.37 -9.07
CA PRO A 330 -3.06 24.06 -8.99
C PRO A 330 -3.27 25.57 -8.81
N SER A 331 -2.57 26.14 -7.84
CA SER A 331 -2.41 27.58 -7.59
C SER A 331 -1.37 28.23 -8.50
N SER A 332 -0.55 27.42 -9.18
CA SER A 332 0.53 27.82 -10.08
C SER A 332 0.51 27.03 -11.41
N ARG A 333 1.49 27.30 -12.29
CA ARG A 333 1.60 26.62 -13.60
C ARG A 333 2.05 25.17 -13.39
N VAL A 334 1.40 24.25 -14.10
CA VAL A 334 1.85 22.85 -14.18
C VAL A 334 2.79 22.69 -15.37
N MET A 335 3.99 22.18 -15.10
CA MET A 335 5.03 21.96 -16.10
C MET A 335 5.45 20.50 -16.11
N LEU A 336 5.50 19.91 -17.30
CA LEU A 336 6.08 18.59 -17.51
C LEU A 336 7.44 18.75 -18.20
N TYR A 337 8.45 18.00 -17.76
CA TYR A 337 9.73 17.93 -18.45
C TYR A 337 10.39 16.58 -18.26
N VAL A 338 11.35 16.29 -19.14
CA VAL A 338 12.22 15.13 -19.03
C VAL A 338 13.56 15.58 -18.45
N GLN A 339 14.00 14.91 -17.39
CA GLN A 339 15.25 15.18 -16.69
C GLN A 339 16.10 13.91 -16.56
N GLY A 340 17.31 14.08 -16.02
CA GLY A 340 18.40 13.14 -16.29
C GLY A 340 18.86 13.26 -17.75
N PRO A 341 19.95 12.62 -18.17
CA PRO A 341 20.98 11.90 -17.42
C PRO A 341 21.88 12.83 -16.57
N ASP A 342 23.07 12.38 -16.15
CA ASP A 342 24.07 13.20 -15.45
C ASP A 342 24.49 14.46 -16.25
N PRO A 343 25.02 15.51 -15.59
CA PRO A 343 25.54 16.69 -16.28
C PRO A 343 26.56 16.33 -17.37
N GLY A 344 26.47 16.99 -18.52
CA GLY A 344 27.34 16.77 -19.68
C GLY A 344 26.97 15.56 -20.54
N VAL A 345 26.02 14.73 -20.11
CA VAL A 345 25.50 13.61 -20.93
C VAL A 345 24.29 14.09 -21.72
N ASP A 346 24.32 13.82 -23.02
CA ASP A 346 23.22 14.13 -23.94
C ASP A 346 22.00 13.24 -23.67
N LEU A 347 20.82 13.81 -23.85
CA LEU A 347 19.54 13.11 -23.75
C LEU A 347 18.83 13.13 -25.11
N MET A 348 18.26 12.00 -25.49
CA MET A 348 17.33 11.89 -26.60
C MET A 348 15.96 11.48 -26.09
N VAL A 349 14.90 12.18 -26.50
CA VAL A 349 13.50 11.90 -26.13
C VAL A 349 12.65 11.78 -27.37
N ALA A 350 11.90 10.68 -27.51
CA ALA A 350 11.00 10.44 -28.63
C ALA A 350 9.67 9.86 -28.18
N GLY A 351 8.60 10.15 -28.94
CA GLY A 351 7.30 9.56 -28.74
C GLY A 351 6.74 9.75 -27.33
N LEU A 352 6.98 10.91 -26.69
CA LEU A 352 6.48 11.19 -25.35
C LEU A 352 4.95 11.34 -25.40
N GLN A 353 4.26 10.39 -24.80
CA GLN A 353 2.81 10.31 -24.66
C GLN A 353 2.42 10.58 -23.22
N VAL A 354 1.51 11.53 -23.03
CA VAL A 354 0.93 11.84 -21.72
C VAL A 354 -0.57 12.02 -21.89
N PHE A 355 -1.38 11.09 -21.39
CA PHE A 355 -2.82 11.09 -21.66
C PHE A 355 -3.63 10.52 -20.49
N ALA A 356 -4.87 10.97 -20.34
CA ALA A 356 -5.79 10.42 -19.36
C ALA A 356 -6.19 9.00 -19.75
N VAL A 357 -6.20 8.07 -18.79
CA VAL A 357 -6.45 6.64 -19.05
C VAL A 357 -7.94 6.27 -19.04
N ASP A 358 -8.41 5.56 -20.06
CA ASP A 358 -9.77 5.00 -20.10
C ASP A 358 -9.86 3.68 -19.32
N ARG A 359 -10.17 3.81 -18.03
CA ARG A 359 -10.36 2.67 -17.13
C ARG A 359 -11.50 1.75 -17.58
N LYS A 360 -12.58 2.30 -18.14
CA LYS A 360 -13.75 1.49 -18.54
C LYS A 360 -13.39 0.56 -19.68
N SER A 361 -12.62 1.04 -20.66
CA SER A 361 -12.12 0.23 -21.75
C SER A 361 -11.14 -0.84 -21.27
N ARG A 362 -10.21 -0.49 -20.37
CA ARG A 362 -9.29 -1.47 -19.76
C ARG A 362 -10.03 -2.55 -18.97
N VAL A 363 -11.04 -2.21 -18.17
CA VAL A 363 -11.87 -3.18 -17.42
C VAL A 363 -12.58 -4.16 -18.36
N LYS A 364 -13.11 -3.70 -19.51
CA LYS A 364 -13.71 -4.59 -20.52
C LYS A 364 -12.68 -5.58 -21.08
N HIS A 365 -11.45 -5.13 -21.34
CA HIS A 365 -10.36 -5.99 -21.78
C HIS A 365 -9.99 -7.03 -20.71
N LEU A 366 -9.79 -6.60 -19.46
CA LEU A 366 -9.41 -7.48 -18.34
C LEU A 366 -10.47 -8.55 -18.04
N ARG A 367 -11.76 -8.26 -18.24
CA ARG A 367 -12.83 -9.27 -18.15
C ARG A 367 -12.67 -10.39 -19.18
N LYS A 368 -12.26 -10.06 -20.42
CA LYS A 368 -11.99 -11.07 -21.46
C LYS A 368 -10.79 -11.94 -21.08
N LEU A 369 -9.71 -11.33 -20.58
CA LEU A 369 -8.54 -12.07 -20.09
C LEU A 369 -8.89 -12.93 -18.89
N THR A 370 -9.66 -12.40 -17.95
CA THR A 370 -10.15 -13.13 -16.77
C THR A 370 -10.96 -14.37 -17.17
N ASP A 371 -11.86 -14.26 -18.16
CA ASP A 371 -12.62 -15.42 -18.64
C ASP A 371 -11.70 -16.50 -19.25
N LYS A 372 -10.60 -16.09 -19.91
CA LYS A 372 -9.60 -17.04 -20.44
C LYS A 372 -8.77 -17.69 -19.34
N VAL A 373 -8.31 -16.91 -18.37
CA VAL A 373 -7.27 -17.33 -17.40
C VAL A 373 -7.86 -17.97 -16.14
N ARG A 374 -9.05 -17.54 -15.70
CA ARG A 374 -9.62 -17.90 -14.40
C ARG A 374 -10.84 -18.78 -14.47
N LYS A 375 -11.29 -19.14 -15.67
CA LYS A 375 -12.45 -20.00 -15.88
C LYS A 375 -12.11 -21.19 -16.76
N ARG A 376 -12.84 -22.29 -16.52
CA ARG A 376 -12.76 -23.55 -17.27
C ARG A 376 -14.14 -23.93 -17.79
N ASP A 377 -14.18 -24.60 -18.94
CA ASP A 377 -15.41 -25.20 -19.47
C ASP A 377 -15.84 -26.37 -18.58
N VAL A 378 -17.13 -26.43 -18.23
CA VAL A 378 -17.73 -27.50 -17.44
C VAL A 378 -18.94 -28.06 -18.17
N VAL A 379 -19.01 -29.39 -18.25
CA VAL A 379 -20.12 -30.15 -18.83
C VAL A 379 -20.74 -31.03 -17.75
N VAL A 380 -21.96 -30.72 -17.33
CA VAL A 380 -22.76 -31.58 -16.45
C VAL A 380 -23.55 -32.54 -17.32
N LYS A 381 -23.23 -33.84 -17.24
CA LYS A 381 -23.92 -34.91 -17.96
C LYS A 381 -24.92 -35.58 -17.02
N VAL A 382 -26.20 -35.45 -17.34
CA VAL A 382 -27.29 -36.06 -16.61
C VAL A 382 -27.66 -37.38 -17.27
N THR A 383 -27.57 -38.48 -16.53
CA THR A 383 -27.97 -39.80 -17.00
C THR A 383 -29.16 -40.32 -16.19
N ALA A 384 -30.20 -40.80 -16.87
CA ALA A 384 -31.35 -41.42 -16.21
C ALA A 384 -31.04 -42.89 -15.87
N SER A 385 -31.42 -43.31 -14.68
CA SER A 385 -31.27 -44.69 -14.20
C SER A 385 -32.19 -45.74 -14.85
N SER A 386 -33.15 -45.34 -15.72
CA SER A 386 -34.07 -46.26 -16.41
C SER A 386 -34.26 -45.95 -17.91
N SER A 387 -34.60 -46.99 -18.69
CA SER A 387 -34.74 -46.96 -20.16
C SER A 387 -35.93 -46.13 -20.69
N ALA A 388 -36.76 -45.55 -19.82
CA ALA A 388 -37.81 -44.60 -20.17
C ALA A 388 -37.33 -43.12 -20.16
N GLY A 389 -36.08 -42.86 -19.75
CA GLY A 389 -35.58 -41.53 -19.37
C GLY A 389 -35.04 -40.61 -20.48
N ALA A 390 -34.95 -41.06 -21.74
CA ALA A 390 -34.40 -40.22 -22.82
C ALA A 390 -35.27 -38.98 -23.15
N ALA A 391 -36.58 -39.02 -22.83
CA ALA A 391 -37.49 -37.90 -23.03
C ALA A 391 -37.45 -36.84 -21.91
N ALA A 392 -36.86 -37.15 -20.75
CA ALA A 392 -36.84 -36.28 -19.56
C ALA A 392 -35.55 -35.42 -19.45
N ALA A 393 -34.54 -35.66 -20.30
CA ALA A 393 -33.28 -34.93 -20.29
C ALA A 393 -33.49 -33.42 -20.56
N GLY A 394 -34.32 -33.08 -21.55
CA GLY A 394 -34.64 -31.69 -21.93
C GLY A 394 -35.42 -30.88 -20.88
N GLU A 395 -36.02 -31.56 -19.90
CA GLU A 395 -36.83 -30.95 -18.82
C GLU A 395 -36.13 -31.03 -17.45
N THR A 396 -34.93 -31.64 -17.39
CA THR A 396 -34.18 -31.73 -16.14
C THR A 396 -33.43 -30.43 -15.88
N GLU A 397 -33.77 -29.76 -14.77
CA GLU A 397 -33.17 -28.50 -14.38
C GLU A 397 -31.81 -28.75 -13.69
N VAL A 398 -30.79 -27.99 -14.08
CA VAL A 398 -29.46 -27.98 -13.46
C VAL A 398 -29.23 -26.62 -12.84
N ARG A 399 -28.93 -26.59 -11.54
CA ARG A 399 -28.59 -25.36 -10.79
C ARG A 399 -27.18 -25.50 -10.22
N VAL A 400 -26.27 -24.65 -10.67
CA VAL A 400 -24.87 -24.63 -10.25
C VAL A 400 -24.59 -23.36 -9.45
N ARG A 401 -23.97 -23.53 -8.29
CA ARG A 401 -23.48 -22.43 -7.46
C ARG A 401 -22.06 -22.69 -7.02
N GLN A 402 -21.18 -21.71 -7.26
CA GLN A 402 -19.87 -21.70 -6.64
C GLN A 402 -19.98 -21.40 -5.14
N VAL A 403 -19.30 -22.22 -4.34
CA VAL A 403 -19.21 -22.12 -2.87
C VAL A 403 -18.04 -21.24 -2.48
N SER A 404 -16.88 -21.43 -3.11
CA SER A 404 -15.68 -20.63 -2.89
C SER A 404 -14.88 -20.45 -4.18
N ASN A 405 -14.19 -19.31 -4.28
CA ASN A 405 -13.19 -19.07 -5.32
C ASN A 405 -11.83 -19.60 -4.84
N SER A 406 -11.05 -20.24 -5.70
CA SER A 406 -9.73 -20.77 -5.32
C SER A 406 -8.62 -19.72 -5.32
N PHE A 407 -8.85 -18.54 -5.91
CA PHE A 407 -7.83 -17.49 -5.96
C PHE A 407 -7.53 -16.93 -4.55
N PRO A 408 -6.29 -16.99 -4.09
CA PRO A 408 -5.84 -16.39 -2.84
C PRO A 408 -6.11 -14.88 -2.76
N LEU A 409 -6.88 -14.49 -1.77
CA LEU A 409 -7.12 -13.10 -1.42
C LEU A 409 -6.98 -12.95 0.10
N GLY A 410 -5.89 -12.32 0.52
CA GLY A 410 -5.54 -12.15 1.93
C GLY A 410 -5.52 -10.71 2.40
N ALA A 411 -5.27 -10.56 3.69
CA ALA A 411 -5.00 -9.27 4.30
C ALA A 411 -3.92 -9.36 5.40
N CYS A 412 -3.22 -8.26 5.61
CA CYS A 412 -2.33 -8.06 6.75
C CYS A 412 -3.14 -7.87 8.02
N ILE A 413 -2.76 -8.62 9.06
CA ILE A 413 -3.37 -8.60 10.38
C ILE A 413 -2.28 -8.38 11.43
N MET A 414 -2.65 -7.70 12.52
CA MET A 414 -1.80 -7.49 13.68
C MET A 414 -2.53 -7.95 14.93
N ARG A 415 -1.78 -8.39 15.94
CA ARG A 415 -2.35 -8.94 17.17
C ARG A 415 -3.23 -7.93 17.90
N THR A 416 -2.85 -6.66 17.90
CA THR A 416 -3.62 -5.57 18.53
C THR A 416 -4.97 -5.34 17.86
N ASN A 417 -5.10 -5.63 16.56
CA ASN A 417 -6.34 -5.41 15.81
C ASN A 417 -7.41 -6.46 16.17
N MET A 418 -7.00 -7.65 16.63
CA MET A 418 -7.90 -8.75 17.00
C MET A 418 -8.80 -8.43 18.19
N ASP A 419 -8.44 -7.42 18.99
CA ASP A 419 -9.28 -6.97 20.09
C ASP A 419 -10.57 -6.26 19.59
N ASN A 420 -10.66 -5.95 18.29
CA ASN A 420 -11.88 -5.48 17.63
C ASN A 420 -12.64 -6.66 16.99
N GLU A 421 -13.81 -7.01 17.52
CA GLU A 421 -14.57 -8.15 17.00
C GLU A 421 -15.13 -7.90 15.58
N ASP A 422 -15.41 -6.65 15.22
CA ASP A 422 -15.95 -6.31 13.89
C ASP A 422 -14.85 -6.41 12.83
N TYR A 423 -13.61 -6.08 13.20
CA TYR A 423 -12.42 -6.31 12.38
C TYR A 423 -12.24 -7.81 12.10
N VAL A 424 -12.36 -8.66 13.14
CA VAL A 424 -12.21 -10.11 13.01
C VAL A 424 -13.34 -10.72 12.17
N ASP A 425 -14.60 -10.29 12.35
CA ASP A 425 -15.72 -10.75 11.51
C ASP A 425 -15.50 -10.37 10.04
N PHE A 426 -15.14 -9.10 9.77
CA PHE A 426 -14.87 -8.65 8.41
C PHE A 426 -13.73 -9.45 7.78
N PHE A 427 -12.62 -9.64 8.51
CA PHE A 427 -11.46 -10.38 8.06
C PHE A 427 -11.83 -11.83 7.69
N THR A 428 -12.43 -12.56 8.63
CA THR A 428 -12.72 -14.00 8.49
C THR A 428 -13.80 -14.31 7.47
N LYS A 429 -14.67 -13.35 7.19
CA LYS A 429 -15.71 -13.45 6.16
C LYS A 429 -15.20 -13.10 4.76
N HIS A 430 -14.14 -12.30 4.67
CA HIS A 430 -13.74 -11.69 3.40
C HIS A 430 -12.33 -12.05 2.91
N PHE A 431 -11.52 -12.74 3.70
CA PHE A 431 -10.19 -13.17 3.28
C PHE A 431 -9.96 -14.64 3.59
N ASN A 432 -9.10 -15.29 2.82
CA ASN A 432 -8.70 -16.69 3.02
C ASN A 432 -7.19 -16.87 3.21
N TRP A 433 -6.46 -15.75 3.19
CA TRP A 433 -5.02 -15.68 3.44
C TRP A 433 -4.71 -14.58 4.47
N ALA A 434 -3.65 -14.78 5.23
CA ALA A 434 -3.14 -13.83 6.20
C ALA A 434 -1.65 -13.56 6.00
N VAL A 435 -1.21 -12.37 6.38
CA VAL A 435 0.19 -12.04 6.66
C VAL A 435 0.24 -11.26 7.96
N PHE A 436 1.29 -11.42 8.76
CA PHE A 436 1.42 -10.71 10.02
C PHE A 436 2.21 -9.42 9.82
N GLY A 437 1.70 -8.30 10.32
CA GLY A 437 2.29 -6.99 10.05
C GLY A 437 3.65 -6.79 10.67
N ASN A 438 3.85 -7.28 11.90
CA ASN A 438 5.11 -7.14 12.64
C ASN A 438 5.55 -8.42 13.35
N GLU A 439 4.62 -9.31 13.67
CA GLU A 439 4.73 -10.31 14.72
C GLU A 439 5.75 -11.41 14.42
N LEU A 440 6.24 -11.49 13.18
CA LEU A 440 7.34 -12.36 12.79
C LEU A 440 8.65 -11.62 12.52
N LYS A 441 8.65 -10.30 12.35
CA LYS A 441 9.87 -9.53 12.05
C LYS A 441 10.88 -9.66 13.17
N TRP A 442 12.17 -9.60 12.84
CA TRP A 442 13.23 -9.88 13.82
C TRP A 442 13.21 -8.88 14.97
N TYR A 443 12.98 -7.59 14.70
CA TYR A 443 12.86 -6.59 15.77
C TYR A 443 11.68 -6.81 16.70
N TRP A 444 10.61 -7.50 16.26
CA TRP A 444 9.45 -7.79 17.10
C TRP A 444 9.69 -9.01 17.98
N THR A 445 10.26 -10.05 17.39
CA THR A 445 10.46 -11.34 18.04
C THR A 445 11.74 -11.42 18.86
N GLU A 446 12.73 -10.56 18.60
CA GLU A 446 13.96 -10.42 19.38
C GLU A 446 14.42 -8.94 19.43
N PRO A 447 13.68 -8.06 20.13
CA PRO A 447 14.03 -6.65 20.25
C PRO A 447 15.36 -6.44 20.97
N GLN A 448 15.70 -7.32 21.92
CA GLN A 448 16.96 -7.37 22.63
C GLN A 448 17.58 -8.77 22.49
N LYS A 449 18.89 -8.85 22.33
CA LYS A 449 19.63 -10.11 22.15
C LYS A 449 19.25 -11.16 23.20
N GLY A 450 18.77 -12.31 22.76
CA GLY A 450 18.39 -13.43 23.61
C GLY A 450 17.02 -13.33 24.28
N GLN A 451 16.29 -12.22 24.11
CA GLN A 451 14.92 -12.05 24.63
C GLN A 451 13.90 -12.33 23.55
N LEU A 452 13.65 -13.62 23.31
CA LEU A 452 12.70 -14.08 22.29
C LEU A 452 11.26 -13.99 22.79
N ASN A 453 10.36 -13.42 21.99
CA ASN A 453 8.92 -13.44 22.21
C ASN A 453 8.17 -13.80 20.91
N TYR A 454 7.34 -14.83 20.99
CA TYR A 454 6.56 -15.34 19.87
C TYR A 454 5.05 -15.37 20.14
N ALA A 455 4.61 -14.88 21.31
CA ALA A 455 3.23 -15.02 21.76
C ALA A 455 2.22 -14.40 20.77
N ASP A 456 2.52 -13.20 20.25
CA ASP A 456 1.62 -12.52 19.32
C ASP A 456 1.46 -13.28 17.99
N ALA A 457 2.55 -13.88 17.49
CA ALA A 457 2.52 -14.70 16.28
C ALA A 457 1.77 -16.02 16.50
N ASP A 458 1.92 -16.64 17.67
CA ASP A 458 1.18 -17.84 18.05
C ASP A 458 -0.34 -17.57 18.14
N ASP A 459 -0.74 -16.44 18.73
CA ASP A 459 -2.14 -16.00 18.81
C ASP A 459 -2.76 -15.77 17.42
N LEU A 460 -2.02 -15.11 16.51
CA LEU A 460 -2.47 -14.88 15.13
C LEU A 460 -2.55 -16.17 14.32
N LEU A 461 -1.57 -17.08 14.47
CA LEU A 461 -1.62 -18.41 13.85
C LEU A 461 -2.85 -19.19 14.33
N LYS A 462 -3.16 -19.12 15.63
CA LYS A 462 -4.35 -19.76 16.18
C LYS A 462 -5.63 -19.22 15.53
N LEU A 463 -5.78 -17.91 15.40
CA LEU A 463 -6.92 -17.32 14.69
C LEU A 463 -7.01 -17.86 13.24
N CYS A 464 -5.89 -17.93 12.54
CA CYS A 464 -5.85 -18.43 11.17
C CYS A 464 -6.24 -19.91 11.09
N ASP A 465 -5.74 -20.74 12.00
CA ASP A 465 -6.08 -22.18 12.08
C ASP A 465 -7.57 -22.38 12.33
N ASP A 466 -8.15 -21.65 13.30
CA ASP A 466 -9.57 -21.75 13.68
C ASP A 466 -10.50 -21.40 12.50
N HIS A 467 -10.01 -20.62 11.54
CA HIS A 467 -10.74 -20.19 10.34
C HIS A 467 -10.22 -20.83 9.03
N ASN A 468 -9.36 -21.84 9.10
CA ASN A 468 -8.79 -22.56 7.95
C ASN A 468 -8.10 -21.64 6.92
N MET A 469 -7.34 -20.66 7.40
CA MET A 469 -6.63 -19.71 6.55
C MET A 469 -5.20 -20.14 6.27
N CYS A 470 -4.71 -19.84 5.07
CA CYS A 470 -3.29 -19.93 4.75
C CYS A 470 -2.55 -18.68 5.26
N VAL A 471 -1.30 -18.85 5.70
CA VAL A 471 -0.52 -17.74 6.26
C VAL A 471 0.83 -17.59 5.53
N ARG A 472 1.20 -16.34 5.22
CA ARG A 472 2.53 -15.95 4.75
C ARG A 472 3.38 -15.51 5.94
N GLY A 473 4.58 -16.05 6.04
CA GLY A 473 5.57 -15.67 7.05
C GLY A 473 6.36 -14.45 6.59
N HIS A 474 6.05 -13.28 7.17
CA HIS A 474 6.70 -12.01 6.84
C HIS A 474 7.34 -11.39 8.09
N CYS A 475 8.66 -11.30 8.18
CA CYS A 475 9.67 -11.90 7.31
C CYS A 475 10.79 -12.51 8.16
N ILE A 476 11.66 -13.34 7.57
CA ILE A 476 12.78 -13.93 8.32
C ILE A 476 13.84 -12.86 8.59
N PHE A 477 14.27 -12.17 7.52
CA PHE A 477 15.23 -11.06 7.51
C PHE A 477 14.69 -9.86 6.71
N TRP A 478 15.24 -8.68 6.99
CA TRP A 478 14.94 -7.42 6.28
C TRP A 478 16.22 -6.62 6.09
N GLU A 479 16.56 -6.28 4.85
CA GLU A 479 17.87 -5.68 4.48
C GLU A 479 18.03 -4.20 4.81
N VAL A 480 16.93 -3.45 4.92
CA VAL A 480 17.01 -1.99 5.07
C VAL A 480 17.50 -1.67 6.47
N ASP A 481 18.52 -0.82 6.58
CA ASP A 481 19.20 -0.53 7.85
C ASP A 481 18.23 -0.07 8.94
N ASN A 482 17.21 0.71 8.63
CA ASN A 482 16.21 1.18 9.61
C ASN A 482 15.38 0.05 10.26
N ALA A 483 15.27 -1.11 9.60
CA ALA A 483 14.56 -2.28 10.10
C ALA A 483 15.43 -3.20 10.97
N VAL A 484 16.75 -3.00 10.97
CA VAL A 484 17.70 -3.83 11.73
C VAL A 484 17.84 -3.29 13.15
N GLN A 485 17.75 -4.15 14.16
CA GLN A 485 17.89 -3.75 15.56
C GLN A 485 19.28 -3.20 15.87
N GLN A 486 19.37 -2.22 16.77
CA GLN A 486 20.64 -1.61 17.14
C GLN A 486 21.68 -2.62 17.64
N TRP A 487 21.26 -3.64 18.43
CA TRP A 487 22.18 -4.65 18.94
C TRP A 487 22.76 -5.55 17.84
N VAL A 488 22.01 -5.79 16.74
CA VAL A 488 22.46 -6.52 15.55
C VAL A 488 23.45 -5.67 14.75
N LYS A 489 23.17 -4.36 14.60
CA LYS A 489 24.06 -3.42 13.89
C LYS A 489 25.46 -3.33 14.50
N THR A 490 25.59 -3.50 15.81
CA THR A 490 26.86 -3.39 16.53
C THR A 490 27.70 -4.68 16.58
N LEU A 491 27.19 -5.79 16.04
CA LEU A 491 27.91 -7.06 16.08
C LEU A 491 29.13 -7.06 15.17
N SER A 492 30.16 -7.80 15.58
CA SER A 492 31.27 -8.22 14.71
C SER A 492 30.75 -9.14 13.59
N THR A 493 31.51 -9.34 12.52
CA THR A 493 31.13 -10.27 11.44
C THR A 493 30.86 -11.69 11.96
N ASP A 494 31.70 -12.21 12.86
CA ASP A 494 31.53 -13.54 13.44
C ASP A 494 30.26 -13.63 14.32
N ASP A 495 30.03 -12.63 15.17
CA ASP A 495 28.85 -12.58 16.02
C ASP A 495 27.56 -12.39 15.20
N LEU A 496 27.62 -11.60 14.13
CA LEU A 496 26.50 -11.40 13.21
C LEU A 496 26.18 -12.68 12.44
N THR A 497 27.21 -13.41 11.99
CA THR A 497 27.05 -14.73 11.37
C THR A 497 26.32 -15.67 12.32
N ALA A 498 26.79 -15.78 13.56
CA ALA A 498 26.14 -16.61 14.58
C ALA A 498 24.69 -16.17 14.88
N ALA A 499 24.43 -14.86 14.92
CA ALA A 499 23.08 -14.33 15.14
C ALA A 499 22.13 -14.64 13.97
N VAL A 500 22.57 -14.46 12.73
CA VAL A 500 21.81 -14.81 11.52
C VAL A 500 21.51 -16.31 11.49
N THR A 501 22.51 -17.16 11.75
CA THR A 501 22.32 -18.61 11.85
C THR A 501 21.35 -18.98 12.97
N SER A 502 21.44 -18.37 14.15
CA SER A 502 20.53 -18.62 15.26
C SER A 502 19.10 -18.22 14.91
N ARG A 503 18.92 -17.04 14.29
CA ARG A 503 17.63 -16.51 13.86
C ARG A 503 16.90 -17.44 12.91
N ILE A 504 17.54 -17.83 11.81
CA ILE A 504 16.89 -18.68 10.79
C ILE A 504 16.57 -20.07 11.33
N ASN A 505 17.48 -20.68 12.10
CA ASN A 505 17.25 -21.98 12.72
C ASN A 505 16.12 -21.94 13.75
N GLY A 506 16.10 -20.94 14.64
CA GLY A 506 15.10 -20.81 15.68
C GLY A 506 13.70 -20.59 15.11
N LEU A 507 13.56 -19.63 14.19
CA LEU A 507 12.27 -19.27 13.60
C LEU A 507 11.67 -20.42 12.79
N LEU A 508 12.43 -20.99 11.85
CA LEU A 508 11.92 -22.02 10.94
C LEU A 508 11.77 -23.39 11.61
N THR A 509 12.57 -23.72 12.62
CA THR A 509 12.34 -24.94 13.41
C THR A 509 11.05 -24.84 14.21
N ARG A 510 10.77 -23.67 14.81
CA ARG A 510 9.55 -23.44 15.58
C ARG A 510 8.30 -23.55 14.71
N TYR A 511 8.32 -22.93 13.54
CA TYR A 511 7.15 -22.76 12.69
C TYR A 511 7.14 -23.66 11.44
N LYS A 512 7.90 -24.77 11.47
CA LYS A 512 7.97 -25.70 10.35
C LYS A 512 6.57 -26.15 9.91
N GLY A 513 6.26 -25.95 8.64
CA GLY A 513 4.99 -26.33 8.02
C GLY A 513 3.80 -25.44 8.41
N ARG A 514 4.01 -24.37 9.19
CA ARG A 514 2.94 -23.45 9.63
C ARG A 514 2.64 -22.34 8.62
N PHE A 515 3.66 -21.89 7.89
CA PHE A 515 3.52 -20.85 6.88
C PHE A 515 3.68 -21.46 5.49
N ARG A 516 2.78 -21.10 4.57
CA ARG A 516 2.84 -21.60 3.18
C ARG A 516 3.93 -20.91 2.38
N HIS A 517 4.13 -19.62 2.65
CA HIS A 517 5.17 -18.80 2.04
C HIS A 517 6.04 -18.17 3.11
N TYR A 518 7.32 -17.92 2.82
CA TYR A 518 8.17 -17.03 3.61
C TYR A 518 8.80 -15.95 2.74
N ASP A 519 8.71 -14.70 3.18
CA ASP A 519 9.60 -13.65 2.71
C ASP A 519 10.94 -13.84 3.43
N VAL A 520 11.94 -14.37 2.71
CA VAL A 520 13.20 -14.81 3.33
C VAL A 520 14.04 -13.61 3.73
N ASN A 521 14.32 -12.72 2.79
CA ASN A 521 15.08 -11.51 3.03
C ASN A 521 14.42 -10.36 2.26
N ASN A 522 13.72 -9.51 3.01
CA ASN A 522 12.86 -8.47 2.47
C ASN A 522 13.70 -7.28 1.94
N GLU A 523 13.26 -6.71 0.82
CA GLU A 523 13.75 -5.43 0.27
C GLU A 523 15.23 -5.40 -0.15
N MET A 524 15.69 -6.47 -0.80
CA MET A 524 17.08 -6.62 -1.24
C MET A 524 17.48 -5.66 -2.37
N LEU A 525 16.53 -5.08 -3.11
CA LEU A 525 16.79 -4.02 -4.09
C LEU A 525 17.11 -2.68 -3.42
N HIS A 526 16.69 -2.50 -2.16
CA HIS A 526 16.74 -1.22 -1.45
C HIS A 526 17.75 -1.20 -0.30
N GLY A 527 18.08 -2.36 0.28
CA GLY A 527 19.07 -2.52 1.33
C GLY A 527 20.14 -3.56 0.99
N SER A 528 21.26 -3.51 1.72
CA SER A 528 22.39 -4.43 1.59
C SER A 528 23.07 -4.77 2.93
N PHE A 529 22.41 -4.51 4.06
CA PHE A 529 23.02 -4.63 5.40
C PHE A 529 23.72 -5.99 5.62
N TYR A 530 23.06 -7.10 5.31
CA TYR A 530 23.64 -8.42 5.55
C TYR A 530 24.74 -8.73 4.53
N GLN A 531 24.49 -8.41 3.26
CA GLN A 531 25.46 -8.62 2.18
C GLN A 531 26.77 -7.85 2.43
N ASP A 532 26.69 -6.59 2.86
CA ASP A 532 27.87 -5.73 3.05
C ASP A 532 28.73 -6.20 4.22
N LYS A 533 28.11 -6.82 5.24
CA LYS A 533 28.81 -7.30 6.45
C LYS A 533 29.26 -8.76 6.39
N LEU A 534 28.49 -9.62 5.71
CA LEU A 534 28.70 -11.07 5.68
C LEU A 534 29.16 -11.58 4.32
N GLY A 535 29.16 -10.73 3.29
CA GLY A 535 29.54 -11.05 1.92
C GLY A 535 28.37 -11.42 1.02
N LYS A 536 28.59 -11.35 -0.30
CA LYS A 536 27.56 -11.53 -1.35
C LYS A 536 26.79 -12.86 -1.32
N GLU A 537 27.41 -13.92 -0.83
CA GLU A 537 26.82 -15.26 -0.82
C GLU A 537 25.75 -15.44 0.28
N ILE A 538 25.70 -14.55 1.27
CA ILE A 538 24.82 -14.68 2.43
C ILE A 538 23.34 -14.73 2.04
N ARG A 539 22.95 -13.98 1.02
CA ARG A 539 21.56 -13.95 0.53
C ARG A 539 21.16 -15.33 0.00
N ALA A 540 22.00 -15.93 -0.84
CA ALA A 540 21.74 -17.28 -1.35
C ALA A 540 21.79 -18.34 -0.24
N GLU A 541 22.68 -18.19 0.73
CA GLU A 541 22.75 -19.06 1.92
C GLU A 541 21.48 -19.00 2.76
N MET A 542 20.93 -17.82 3.05
CA MET A 542 19.67 -17.66 3.78
C MET A 542 18.53 -18.45 3.13
N PHE A 543 18.39 -18.38 1.80
CA PHE A 543 17.39 -19.16 1.07
C PHE A 543 17.67 -20.67 1.11
N ARG A 544 18.93 -21.11 0.93
CA ARG A 544 19.29 -22.52 1.00
C ARG A 544 19.00 -23.11 2.38
N THR A 545 19.39 -22.42 3.45
CA THR A 545 19.12 -22.85 4.83
C THR A 545 17.63 -22.84 5.12
N ALA A 546 16.87 -21.85 4.63
CA ALA A 546 15.44 -21.81 4.82
C ALA A 546 14.74 -23.02 4.18
N GLY A 547 15.07 -23.34 2.92
CA GLY A 547 14.48 -24.48 2.21
C GLY A 547 14.89 -25.84 2.78
N GLN A 548 16.00 -25.93 3.50
CA GLN A 548 16.40 -27.14 4.23
C GLN A 548 15.58 -27.33 5.52
N LEU A 549 15.31 -26.23 6.24
CA LEU A 549 14.59 -26.27 7.51
C LEU A 549 13.09 -26.51 7.32
N ASP A 550 12.49 -25.84 6.33
CA ASP A 550 11.08 -25.95 5.97
C ASP A 550 10.88 -26.17 4.45
N PRO A 551 11.03 -27.42 3.97
CA PRO A 551 10.98 -27.74 2.54
C PRO A 551 9.58 -27.64 1.92
N ASP A 552 8.52 -27.54 2.73
CA ASP A 552 7.14 -27.46 2.25
C ASP A 552 6.70 -26.01 1.97
N ALA A 553 7.47 -25.02 2.43
CA ALA A 553 7.18 -23.61 2.22
C ALA A 553 7.80 -23.08 0.93
N LEU A 554 7.06 -22.26 0.17
CA LEU A 554 7.64 -21.51 -0.95
C LEU A 554 8.40 -20.29 -0.42
N LEU A 555 9.64 -20.13 -0.87
CA LEU A 555 10.49 -19.03 -0.47
C LEU A 555 10.39 -17.87 -1.45
N PHE A 556 10.00 -16.71 -0.97
CA PHE A 556 9.80 -15.51 -1.75
C PHE A 556 10.96 -14.54 -1.60
N VAL A 557 11.35 -13.93 -2.73
CA VAL A 557 11.87 -12.57 -2.73
C VAL A 557 10.68 -11.60 -2.60
N ASN A 558 10.85 -10.45 -1.96
CA ASN A 558 9.77 -9.47 -1.77
C ASN A 558 10.33 -8.05 -1.78
N ASP A 559 9.83 -7.19 -2.66
CA ASP A 559 10.32 -5.82 -2.86
C ASP A 559 9.21 -4.87 -3.30
N TYR A 560 9.39 -3.56 -3.06
CA TYR A 560 8.41 -2.51 -3.37
C TYR A 560 8.78 -1.69 -4.61
N ASN A 561 7.82 -0.90 -5.11
CA ASN A 561 7.95 0.01 -6.25
C ASN A 561 8.26 -0.63 -7.62
N VAL A 562 8.39 -1.96 -7.71
CA VAL A 562 8.71 -2.62 -8.98
C VAL A 562 7.56 -2.45 -9.98
N GLU A 563 6.32 -2.56 -9.51
CA GLU A 563 5.07 -2.45 -10.27
C GLU A 563 4.71 -1.03 -10.73
N SER A 564 5.33 -0.01 -10.14
CA SER A 564 5.01 1.40 -10.41
C SER A 564 5.96 2.05 -11.42
N MET A 565 7.12 1.44 -11.70
CA MET A 565 8.18 1.97 -12.56
C MET A 565 8.63 3.40 -12.19
N CYS A 566 8.53 3.75 -10.91
CA CYS A 566 8.90 5.06 -10.37
C CYS A 566 10.08 5.00 -9.37
N ASP A 567 10.77 3.86 -9.23
CA ASP A 567 12.03 3.70 -8.49
C ASP A 567 13.12 3.04 -9.38
N VAL A 568 14.27 3.69 -9.55
CA VAL A 568 15.37 3.19 -10.39
C VAL A 568 16.16 2.08 -9.73
N ARG A 569 16.04 1.91 -8.41
CA ARG A 569 16.58 0.76 -7.68
C ARG A 569 15.71 -0.49 -7.92
N ALA A 570 14.42 -0.29 -8.16
CA ALA A 570 13.43 -1.34 -8.28
C ALA A 570 12.84 -1.43 -9.69
N THR A 571 13.67 -1.64 -10.70
CA THR A 571 13.17 -1.92 -12.06
C THR A 571 12.89 -3.43 -12.23
N PRO A 572 12.00 -3.83 -13.15
CA PRO A 572 11.79 -5.23 -13.46
C PRO A 572 13.08 -5.97 -13.83
N GLU A 573 13.98 -5.30 -14.56
CA GLU A 573 15.28 -5.86 -14.97
C GLU A 573 16.21 -6.06 -13.78
N ALA A 574 16.29 -5.10 -12.85
CA ALA A 574 17.09 -5.23 -11.63
C ALA A 574 16.56 -6.38 -10.76
N TYR A 575 15.24 -6.55 -10.69
CA TYR A 575 14.65 -7.62 -9.91
C TYR A 575 14.90 -9.01 -10.53
N ILE A 576 14.75 -9.12 -11.86
CA ILE A 576 15.11 -10.34 -12.61
C ILE A 576 16.58 -10.69 -12.41
N GLU A 577 17.48 -9.70 -12.49
CA GLU A 577 18.92 -9.90 -12.27
C GLU A 577 19.20 -10.43 -10.85
N GLN A 578 18.58 -9.83 -9.84
CA GLN A 578 18.70 -10.30 -8.45
C GLN A 578 18.20 -11.74 -8.27
N ILE A 579 17.00 -12.05 -8.78
CA ILE A 579 16.38 -13.37 -8.64
C ILE A 579 17.19 -14.45 -9.36
N THR A 580 17.58 -14.19 -10.61
CA THR A 580 18.38 -15.14 -11.38
C THR A 580 19.77 -15.34 -10.76
N GLY A 581 20.37 -14.28 -10.21
CA GLY A 581 21.62 -14.36 -9.46
C GLY A 581 21.53 -15.26 -8.21
N LEU A 582 20.42 -15.19 -7.47
CA LEU A 582 20.15 -16.08 -6.33
C LEU A 582 19.99 -17.54 -6.79
N GLN A 583 19.20 -17.78 -7.83
CA GLN A 583 18.98 -19.14 -8.37
C GLN A 583 20.28 -19.76 -8.88
N GLN A 584 21.14 -18.99 -9.55
CA GLN A 584 22.46 -19.45 -10.02
C GLN A 584 23.40 -19.83 -8.86
N GLN A 585 23.23 -19.22 -7.68
CA GLN A 585 23.94 -19.58 -6.44
C GLN A 585 23.26 -20.73 -5.66
N GLY A 586 22.23 -21.36 -6.24
CA GLY A 586 21.54 -22.51 -5.66
C GLY A 586 20.47 -22.17 -4.63
N ALA A 587 20.03 -20.90 -4.53
CA ALA A 587 18.90 -20.53 -3.69
C ALA A 587 17.58 -21.09 -4.27
N PRO A 588 16.77 -21.82 -3.47
CA PRO A 588 15.47 -22.33 -3.91
C PRO A 588 14.40 -21.23 -3.88
N VAL A 589 14.55 -20.21 -4.72
CA VAL A 589 13.54 -19.14 -4.88
C VAL A 589 12.28 -19.75 -5.52
N GLY A 590 11.19 -19.76 -4.77
CA GLY A 590 9.92 -20.38 -5.14
C GLY A 590 8.82 -19.40 -5.57
N GLY A 591 9.01 -18.09 -5.38
CA GLY A 591 8.03 -17.08 -5.77
C GLY A 591 8.59 -15.65 -5.76
N VAL A 592 7.86 -14.73 -6.39
CA VAL A 592 8.21 -13.31 -6.50
C VAL A 592 7.11 -12.45 -5.90
N GLY A 593 7.46 -11.67 -4.88
CA GLY A 593 6.57 -10.74 -4.19
C GLY A 593 6.75 -9.32 -4.71
N LEU A 594 5.66 -8.74 -5.19
CA LEU A 594 5.50 -7.31 -5.43
C LEU A 594 4.74 -6.74 -4.24
N GLN A 595 5.33 -5.85 -3.44
CA GLN A 595 4.62 -5.31 -2.28
C GLN A 595 3.29 -4.67 -2.72
N GLY A 596 3.27 -3.82 -3.75
CA GLY A 596 2.02 -3.28 -4.26
C GLY A 596 1.58 -2.00 -3.56
N HIS A 597 2.50 -1.24 -2.95
CA HIS A 597 2.22 0.08 -2.41
C HIS A 597 2.10 1.12 -3.54
N VAL A 598 0.94 1.21 -4.18
CA VAL A 598 0.74 2.05 -5.36
C VAL A 598 -0.15 3.26 -5.04
N SER A 599 0.08 4.41 -5.69
CA SER A 599 -0.77 5.60 -5.51
C SER A 599 -1.65 5.92 -6.72
N ASN A 600 -1.13 5.74 -7.94
CA ASN A 600 -1.84 6.11 -9.17
C ASN A 600 -1.80 4.98 -10.21
N PRO A 601 -2.31 3.78 -9.90
CA PRO A 601 -2.10 2.62 -10.76
C PRO A 601 -2.65 2.83 -12.17
N VAL A 602 -1.84 2.47 -13.17
CA VAL A 602 -2.22 2.39 -14.58
C VAL A 602 -2.04 0.95 -15.03
N GLY A 603 -3.15 0.35 -15.50
CA GLY A 603 -3.21 -1.08 -15.82
C GLY A 603 -2.09 -1.55 -16.75
N PRO A 604 -1.89 -0.94 -17.92
CA PRO A 604 -0.79 -1.30 -18.83
C PRO A 604 0.63 -1.15 -18.28
N VAL A 605 0.88 -0.24 -17.33
CA VAL A 605 2.19 -0.12 -16.67
C VAL A 605 2.42 -1.34 -15.77
N VAL A 606 1.46 -1.64 -14.89
CA VAL A 606 1.50 -2.81 -14.01
C VAL A 606 1.60 -4.09 -14.84
N ARG A 607 0.82 -4.19 -15.93
CA ARG A 607 0.84 -5.33 -16.84
C ARG A 607 2.22 -5.54 -17.46
N SER A 608 2.88 -4.49 -17.93
CA SER A 608 4.23 -4.59 -18.51
C SER A 608 5.23 -5.16 -17.51
N VAL A 609 5.14 -4.76 -16.24
CA VAL A 609 5.99 -5.31 -15.17
C VAL A 609 5.69 -6.80 -14.95
N LEU A 610 4.42 -7.17 -14.82
CA LEU A 610 4.00 -8.56 -14.62
C LEU A 610 4.45 -9.47 -15.78
N ASP A 611 4.28 -9.03 -17.04
CA ASP A 611 4.69 -9.80 -18.21
C ASP A 611 6.23 -9.99 -18.26
N ARG A 612 7.02 -8.99 -17.85
CA ARG A 612 8.49 -9.11 -17.77
C ARG A 612 8.91 -10.10 -16.67
N LEU A 613 8.31 -10.01 -15.49
CA LEU A 613 8.63 -10.90 -14.36
C LEU A 613 8.15 -12.34 -14.60
N ALA A 614 7.06 -12.52 -15.34
CA ALA A 614 6.52 -13.85 -15.67
C ALA A 614 7.49 -14.73 -16.47
N VAL A 615 8.48 -14.13 -17.15
CA VAL A 615 9.55 -14.86 -17.87
C VAL A 615 10.38 -15.74 -16.92
N LEU A 616 10.42 -15.41 -15.63
CA LEU A 616 11.09 -16.22 -14.60
C LEU A 616 10.43 -17.59 -14.39
N GLY A 617 9.16 -17.77 -14.81
CA GLY A 617 8.41 -18.99 -14.59
C GLY A 617 8.03 -19.25 -13.13
N LEU A 618 8.19 -18.25 -12.26
CA LEU A 618 7.83 -18.29 -10.85
C LEU A 618 6.43 -17.67 -10.62
N PRO A 619 5.67 -18.13 -9.62
CA PRO A 619 4.41 -17.49 -9.25
C PRO A 619 4.67 -16.06 -8.73
N LEU A 620 3.90 -15.11 -9.27
CA LEU A 620 3.90 -13.71 -8.83
C LEU A 620 2.80 -13.48 -7.81
N TRP A 621 3.09 -12.70 -6.78
CA TRP A 621 2.12 -12.30 -5.77
C TRP A 621 2.19 -10.80 -5.55
N PHE A 622 1.03 -10.17 -5.42
CA PHE A 622 0.96 -8.90 -4.70
C PHE A 622 0.88 -9.22 -3.22
N THR A 623 1.89 -8.86 -2.44
CA THR A 623 2.09 -9.34 -1.06
C THR A 623 1.62 -8.35 0.00
N GLU A 624 1.52 -7.07 -0.34
CA GLU A 624 1.26 -5.94 0.57
C GLU A 624 0.42 -4.85 -0.16
N LEU A 625 -0.54 -5.26 -1.00
CA LEU A 625 -1.25 -4.35 -1.89
C LEU A 625 -2.06 -3.33 -1.09
N ASP A 626 -1.82 -2.05 -1.35
CA ASP A 626 -2.70 -0.97 -0.94
C ASP A 626 -2.67 0.17 -1.95
N VAL A 627 -3.75 0.94 -1.96
CA VAL A 627 -3.89 2.17 -2.75
C VAL A 627 -4.40 3.27 -1.84
N SER A 628 -3.88 4.48 -2.02
CA SER A 628 -4.16 5.61 -1.13
C SER A 628 -4.69 6.81 -1.91
N SER A 629 -5.81 7.36 -1.44
CA SER A 629 -6.36 8.66 -1.87
C SER A 629 -7.39 9.10 -0.85
N ALA A 630 -7.35 10.39 -0.48
CA ALA A 630 -8.33 11.00 0.42
C ALA A 630 -9.77 10.94 -0.13
N ASN A 631 -9.93 10.87 -1.46
CA ASN A 631 -11.23 10.63 -2.08
C ASN A 631 -11.48 9.11 -2.22
N GLU A 632 -12.45 8.59 -1.47
CA GLU A 632 -12.76 7.16 -1.43
C GLU A 632 -13.18 6.57 -2.79
N HIS A 633 -13.76 7.36 -3.70
CA HIS A 633 -14.13 6.90 -5.04
C HIS A 633 -12.89 6.71 -5.93
N VAL A 634 -11.91 7.60 -5.80
CA VAL A 634 -10.62 7.48 -6.49
C VAL A 634 -9.88 6.25 -6.00
N ARG A 635 -9.82 6.08 -4.67
CA ARG A 635 -9.28 4.89 -4.01
C ARG A 635 -9.96 3.61 -4.48
N ALA A 636 -11.29 3.61 -4.59
CA ALA A 636 -12.06 2.47 -5.08
C ALA A 636 -11.69 2.08 -6.51
N ASP A 637 -11.57 3.06 -7.42
CA ASP A 637 -11.19 2.81 -8.80
C ASP A 637 -9.74 2.31 -8.92
N ASP A 638 -8.82 2.85 -8.13
CA ASP A 638 -7.42 2.43 -8.10
C ASP A 638 -7.27 0.98 -7.62
N LEU A 639 -8.03 0.61 -6.58
CA LEU A 639 -8.07 -0.75 -6.06
C LEU A 639 -8.62 -1.71 -7.12
N GLU A 640 -9.67 -1.32 -7.85
CA GLU A 640 -10.23 -2.13 -8.93
C GLU A 640 -9.21 -2.37 -10.06
N VAL A 641 -8.42 -1.35 -10.44
CA VAL A 641 -7.36 -1.50 -11.44
C VAL A 641 -6.37 -2.57 -10.99
N MET A 642 -5.80 -2.43 -9.79
CA MET A 642 -4.79 -3.37 -9.29
C MET A 642 -5.34 -4.79 -9.16
N LEU A 643 -6.52 -4.96 -8.55
CA LEU A 643 -7.14 -6.27 -8.36
C LEU A 643 -7.49 -6.95 -9.68
N ARG A 644 -7.96 -6.21 -10.69
CA ARG A 644 -8.28 -6.80 -12.00
C ARG A 644 -7.04 -7.14 -12.80
N GLU A 645 -5.99 -6.32 -12.78
CA GLU A 645 -4.72 -6.66 -13.43
C GLU A 645 -4.12 -7.93 -12.82
N ALA A 646 -4.06 -8.00 -11.49
CA ALA A 646 -3.61 -9.19 -10.76
C ALA A 646 -4.47 -10.42 -11.11
N TYR A 647 -5.79 -10.31 -11.03
CA TYR A 647 -6.69 -11.44 -11.29
C TYR A 647 -6.65 -11.90 -12.75
N ALA A 648 -6.50 -11.00 -13.72
CA ALA A 648 -6.45 -11.35 -15.14
C ALA A 648 -5.09 -11.89 -15.61
N HIS A 649 -4.02 -11.72 -14.82
CA HIS A 649 -2.67 -12.15 -15.21
C HIS A 649 -2.40 -13.63 -14.90
N PRO A 650 -1.97 -14.46 -15.87
CA PRO A 650 -1.84 -15.91 -15.69
C PRO A 650 -0.71 -16.34 -14.74
N ALA A 651 0.32 -15.49 -14.56
CA ALA A 651 1.44 -15.74 -13.64
C ALA A 651 1.18 -15.22 -12.21
N VAL A 652 0.09 -14.48 -11.98
CA VAL A 652 -0.23 -13.99 -10.63
C VAL A 652 -1.07 -15.05 -9.92
N ASP A 653 -0.59 -15.52 -8.78
CA ASP A 653 -1.22 -16.60 -8.03
C ASP A 653 -1.89 -16.14 -6.74
N GLY A 654 -1.73 -14.87 -6.34
CA GLY A 654 -2.45 -14.34 -5.18
C GLY A 654 -2.25 -12.86 -4.94
N VAL A 655 -3.15 -12.31 -4.12
CA VAL A 655 -3.11 -10.92 -3.65
C VAL A 655 -3.31 -10.92 -2.14
N VAL A 656 -2.48 -10.18 -1.42
CA VAL A 656 -2.64 -9.88 0.00
C VAL A 656 -2.69 -8.37 0.16
N LEU A 657 -3.72 -7.84 0.80
CA LEU A 657 -3.86 -6.42 1.08
C LEU A 657 -3.06 -6.03 2.32
N TRP A 658 -2.40 -4.87 2.35
CA TRP A 658 -1.63 -4.44 3.53
C TRP A 658 -2.48 -3.71 4.58
N GLY A 659 -3.50 -4.43 5.05
CA GLY A 659 -4.51 -3.94 5.97
C GLY A 659 -5.80 -3.59 5.23
N PHE A 660 -6.82 -3.20 5.99
CA PHE A 660 -8.12 -2.81 5.43
C PHE A 660 -8.97 -1.90 6.33
N TRP A 661 -8.50 -1.53 7.52
CA TRP A 661 -9.30 -0.82 8.54
C TRP A 661 -8.64 0.49 8.92
N GLU A 662 -9.40 1.59 8.96
CA GLU A 662 -8.90 2.92 9.29
C GLU A 662 -8.22 2.93 10.67
N LEU A 663 -7.08 3.61 10.79
CA LEU A 663 -6.15 3.59 11.94
C LEU A 663 -5.30 2.32 12.09
N PHE A 664 -5.58 1.23 11.37
CA PHE A 664 -4.73 0.04 11.35
C PHE A 664 -3.94 -0.13 10.05
N MET A 665 -3.96 0.90 9.20
CA MET A 665 -3.17 0.99 7.97
C MET A 665 -1.80 1.62 8.25
N SER A 666 -0.77 1.21 7.52
CA SER A 666 0.54 1.90 7.52
C SER A 666 0.55 3.16 6.64
N ARG A 667 -0.36 3.23 5.66
CA ARG A 667 -0.56 4.38 4.77
C ARG A 667 -1.90 5.03 5.07
N ASP A 668 -1.88 6.36 5.16
CA ASP A 668 -3.10 7.15 5.28
C ASP A 668 -4.02 6.91 4.08
N ASP A 669 -5.32 7.04 4.33
CA ASP A 669 -6.34 6.93 3.30
C ASP A 669 -6.23 5.66 2.44
N ALA A 670 -5.85 4.52 3.01
CA ALA A 670 -5.74 3.24 2.31
C ALA A 670 -6.76 2.18 2.75
N HIS A 671 -7.65 2.53 3.67
CA HIS A 671 -8.59 1.60 4.29
C HIS A 671 -9.83 1.30 3.42
N LEU A 672 -10.45 0.15 3.68
CA LEU A 672 -11.71 -0.31 3.09
C LEU A 672 -12.90 -0.14 4.04
N VAL A 673 -12.59 -0.11 5.33
CA VAL A 673 -13.55 0.03 6.44
C VAL A 673 -13.08 1.19 7.30
N ASP A 674 -13.96 2.16 7.52
CA ASP A 674 -13.71 3.32 8.37
C ASP A 674 -13.55 2.88 9.84
N ALA A 675 -13.04 3.75 10.70
CA ALA A 675 -12.55 3.37 12.03
C ALA A 675 -13.63 2.71 12.89
N GLU A 676 -14.88 3.16 12.70
CA GLU A 676 -16.07 2.70 13.42
C GLU A 676 -16.82 1.54 12.72
N GLY A 677 -16.24 0.95 11.67
CA GLY A 677 -16.74 -0.28 11.03
C GLY A 677 -17.58 -0.12 9.77
N GLU A 678 -17.75 1.11 9.28
CA GLU A 678 -18.51 1.37 8.06
C GLU A 678 -17.68 1.06 6.81
N VAL A 679 -18.25 0.28 5.88
CA VAL A 679 -17.57 -0.08 4.63
C VAL A 679 -17.65 1.09 3.66
N ASN A 680 -16.50 1.64 3.28
CA ASN A 680 -16.37 2.79 2.39
C ASN A 680 -16.45 2.37 0.90
N GLU A 681 -16.34 3.31 -0.03
CA GLU A 681 -16.48 3.02 -1.46
C GLU A 681 -15.44 2.03 -2.00
N ALA A 682 -14.21 2.04 -1.48
CA ALA A 682 -13.18 1.07 -1.86
C ALA A 682 -13.51 -0.34 -1.34
N GLY A 683 -14.00 -0.44 -0.10
CA GLY A 683 -14.50 -1.71 0.46
C GLY A 683 -15.70 -2.26 -0.32
N LYS A 684 -16.66 -1.40 -0.68
CA LYS A 684 -17.80 -1.79 -1.52
C LYS A 684 -17.34 -2.32 -2.88
N ARG A 685 -16.34 -1.68 -3.50
CA ARG A 685 -15.76 -2.14 -4.78
C ARG A 685 -15.11 -3.51 -4.65
N LEU A 686 -14.32 -3.77 -3.61
CA LEU A 686 -13.76 -5.09 -3.34
C LEU A 686 -14.86 -6.15 -3.21
N LEU A 687 -15.88 -5.88 -2.39
CA LEU A 687 -17.00 -6.81 -2.19
C LEU A 687 -17.80 -7.06 -3.48
N GLN A 688 -17.91 -6.07 -4.36
CA GLN A 688 -18.52 -6.24 -5.68
C GLN A 688 -17.67 -7.14 -6.60
N LEU A 689 -16.35 -6.94 -6.65
CA LEU A 689 -15.44 -7.80 -7.42
C LEU A 689 -15.49 -9.25 -6.94
N LYS A 690 -15.50 -9.47 -5.62
CA LYS A 690 -15.66 -10.81 -5.05
C LYS A 690 -16.97 -11.47 -5.47
N LYS A 691 -18.06 -10.70 -5.61
CA LYS A 691 -19.33 -11.22 -6.14
C LYS A 691 -19.27 -11.47 -7.65
N GLU A 692 -18.60 -10.61 -8.41
CA GLU A 692 -18.38 -10.76 -9.85
C GLU A 692 -17.57 -12.04 -10.18
N TRP A 693 -16.61 -12.38 -9.32
CA TRP A 693 -15.75 -13.56 -9.46
C TRP A 693 -16.34 -14.83 -8.83
N LEU A 694 -17.67 -14.94 -8.78
CA LEU A 694 -18.36 -16.15 -8.38
C LEU A 694 -19.33 -16.60 -9.46
N THR A 695 -19.25 -17.88 -9.82
CA THR A 695 -20.11 -18.45 -10.84
C THR A 695 -21.48 -18.82 -10.27
N ARG A 696 -22.53 -18.43 -10.99
CA ARG A 696 -23.88 -18.97 -10.87
C ARG A 696 -24.38 -19.32 -12.26
N ALA A 697 -24.78 -20.57 -12.46
CA ALA A 697 -25.33 -21.02 -13.73
C ALA A 697 -26.58 -21.85 -13.45
N HIS A 698 -27.61 -21.68 -14.26
CA HIS A 698 -28.82 -22.49 -14.19
C HIS A 698 -29.42 -22.64 -15.58
N GLY A 699 -30.15 -23.73 -15.78
CA GLY A 699 -30.82 -24.03 -17.04
C GLY A 699 -31.33 -25.45 -17.05
N HIS A 700 -31.64 -25.96 -18.23
CA HIS A 700 -32.03 -27.35 -18.43
C HIS A 700 -30.92 -28.07 -19.17
N ALA A 701 -30.79 -29.38 -18.92
CA ALA A 701 -29.96 -30.22 -19.78
C ALA A 701 -30.56 -30.25 -21.19
N ASP A 702 -29.71 -30.31 -22.20
CA ASP A 702 -30.12 -30.34 -23.60
C ASP A 702 -30.65 -31.73 -24.03
N GLY A 703 -30.95 -31.90 -25.32
CA GLY A 703 -31.42 -33.18 -25.86
C GLY A 703 -30.42 -34.34 -25.73
N ASN A 704 -29.15 -34.05 -25.42
CA ASN A 704 -28.11 -35.05 -25.14
C ASN A 704 -27.91 -35.29 -23.63
N GLY A 705 -28.71 -34.65 -22.77
CA GLY A 705 -28.55 -34.70 -21.32
C GLY A 705 -27.39 -33.85 -20.81
N GLU A 706 -26.95 -32.84 -21.56
CA GLU A 706 -25.80 -32.01 -21.17
C GLU A 706 -26.22 -30.59 -20.78
N PHE A 707 -25.64 -30.08 -19.71
CA PHE A 707 -25.68 -28.66 -19.37
C PHE A 707 -24.25 -28.11 -19.33
N ARG A 708 -23.99 -27.03 -20.09
CA ARG A 708 -22.65 -26.49 -20.31
C ARG A 708 -22.53 -25.08 -19.76
N PHE A 709 -21.44 -24.77 -19.08
CA PHE A 709 -21.13 -23.43 -18.61
C PHE A 709 -19.61 -23.24 -18.45
N ARG A 710 -19.15 -21.98 -18.37
CA ARG A 710 -17.77 -21.68 -17.92
C ARG A 710 -17.78 -21.22 -16.47
N GLY A 711 -17.04 -21.90 -15.62
CA GLY A 711 -16.96 -21.60 -14.19
C GLY A 711 -15.58 -21.09 -13.77
N TYR A 712 -15.54 -20.09 -12.89
CA TYR A 712 -14.34 -19.70 -12.18
C TYR A 712 -13.73 -20.86 -11.40
N HIS A 713 -12.41 -20.88 -11.24
CA HIS A 713 -11.77 -21.92 -10.45
C HIS A 713 -12.22 -21.89 -8.97
N GLY A 714 -12.44 -23.05 -8.37
CA GLY A 714 -12.87 -23.20 -6.98
C GLY A 714 -13.89 -24.31 -6.74
N ALA A 715 -14.50 -24.31 -5.55
CA ALA A 715 -15.43 -25.35 -5.12
C ALA A 715 -16.88 -24.99 -5.47
N TYR A 716 -17.67 -25.99 -5.85
CA TYR A 716 -19.03 -25.85 -6.36
C TYR A 716 -19.98 -26.86 -5.73
N ARG A 717 -21.26 -26.50 -5.75
CA ARG A 717 -22.38 -27.42 -5.60
C ARG A 717 -23.26 -27.35 -6.83
N VAL A 718 -23.68 -28.50 -7.32
CA VAL A 718 -24.71 -28.65 -8.35
C VAL A 718 -25.92 -29.38 -7.78
N ASP A 719 -27.09 -28.89 -8.13
CA ASP A 719 -28.38 -29.51 -7.87
C ASP A 719 -29.02 -29.85 -9.22
N VAL A 720 -29.33 -31.13 -9.45
CA VAL A 720 -30.06 -31.62 -10.62
C VAL A 720 -31.47 -31.99 -10.18
N VAL A 721 -32.48 -31.36 -10.78
CA VAL A 721 -33.89 -31.50 -10.42
C VAL A 721 -34.66 -32.09 -11.60
N THR A 722 -35.22 -33.28 -11.42
CA THR A 722 -36.00 -33.98 -12.45
C THR A 722 -37.43 -33.42 -12.52
N PRO A 723 -38.13 -33.60 -13.66
CA PRO A 723 -39.53 -33.15 -13.80
C PRO A 723 -40.48 -33.75 -12.76
N ALA A 724 -40.17 -34.97 -12.29
CA ALA A 724 -40.93 -35.65 -11.23
C ALA A 724 -40.67 -35.08 -9.82
N GLY A 725 -39.85 -34.03 -9.69
CA GLY A 725 -39.50 -33.41 -8.41
C GLY A 725 -38.35 -34.09 -7.65
N GLY A 726 -37.68 -35.08 -8.26
CA GLY A 726 -36.49 -35.70 -7.69
C GLY A 726 -35.31 -34.71 -7.72
N LYS A 727 -34.50 -34.67 -6.65
CA LYS A 727 -33.33 -33.79 -6.56
C LYS A 727 -32.08 -34.58 -6.17
N VAL A 728 -31.03 -34.45 -6.97
CA VAL A 728 -29.68 -34.95 -6.65
C VAL A 728 -28.75 -33.75 -6.46
N SER A 729 -28.00 -33.74 -5.36
CA SER A 729 -27.00 -32.70 -5.07
C SER A 729 -25.61 -33.33 -5.06
N GLN A 730 -24.62 -32.66 -5.68
CA GLN A 730 -23.23 -33.09 -5.67
C GLN A 730 -22.29 -31.89 -5.52
N GLU A 731 -21.20 -32.10 -4.79
CA GLU A 731 -20.08 -31.14 -4.71
C GLU A 731 -18.98 -31.54 -5.70
N PHE A 732 -18.32 -30.54 -6.28
CA PHE A 732 -17.22 -30.74 -7.21
C PHE A 732 -16.29 -29.52 -7.20
N THR A 733 -15.07 -29.69 -7.71
CA THR A 733 -14.08 -28.61 -7.85
C THR A 733 -13.82 -28.35 -9.33
N VAL A 734 -13.71 -27.07 -9.68
CA VAL A 734 -13.23 -26.64 -10.99
C VAL A 734 -11.78 -26.19 -10.83
N ASP A 735 -10.84 -27.06 -11.17
CA ASP A 735 -9.41 -26.78 -11.15
C ASP A 735 -8.95 -26.13 -12.47
N LYS A 736 -7.80 -25.42 -12.43
CA LYS A 736 -7.17 -24.81 -13.61
C LYS A 736 -6.66 -25.90 -14.56
N ASP A 737 -7.18 -25.90 -15.79
CA ASP A 737 -6.87 -26.86 -16.86
C ASP A 737 -7.49 -26.36 -18.16
N ASP A 738 -6.87 -26.68 -19.30
CA ASP A 738 -7.36 -26.28 -20.63
C ASP A 738 -8.47 -27.20 -21.15
N SER A 739 -8.56 -28.43 -20.65
CA SER A 739 -9.58 -29.41 -21.05
C SER A 739 -10.92 -29.18 -20.34
N PRO A 740 -12.08 -29.40 -20.97
CA PRO A 740 -13.36 -29.30 -20.28
C PRO A 740 -13.49 -30.30 -19.13
N LEU A 741 -13.98 -29.84 -17.97
CA LEU A 741 -14.34 -30.72 -16.86
C LEU A 741 -15.69 -31.39 -17.16
N VAL A 742 -15.74 -32.72 -17.10
CA VAL A 742 -16.97 -33.49 -17.31
C VAL A 742 -17.45 -34.08 -15.99
N LEU A 743 -18.65 -33.69 -15.55
CA LEU A 743 -19.29 -34.17 -14.33
C LEU A 743 -20.47 -35.07 -14.70
N ASN A 744 -20.39 -36.35 -14.37
CA ASN A 744 -21.47 -37.30 -14.61
C ASN A 744 -22.37 -37.42 -13.37
N ILE A 745 -23.67 -37.16 -13.53
CA ILE A 745 -24.66 -37.21 -12.46
C ILE A 745 -25.80 -38.13 -12.89
N THR A 746 -25.99 -39.21 -12.15
CA THR A 746 -27.10 -40.14 -12.36
C THR A 746 -28.31 -39.70 -11.53
N VAL A 747 -29.48 -39.61 -12.17
CA VAL A 747 -30.77 -39.24 -11.56
C VAL A 747 -31.83 -40.34 -11.63
#